data_AF-A0A7J9FWM8-F1
#
_entry.id   AF-A0A7J9FWM8-F1
#
_cell.length_a   1.000
_cell.length_b   1.000
_cell.length_c   1.000
_cell.angle_alpha   90.00
_cell.angle_beta   90.00
_cell.angle_gamma   90.00
#
_symmetry.space_group_name_H-M   'P 1'
#
loop_
_entity.id
_entity.type
_entity.pdbx_description
1 polymer ?
#
loop_
_entity_poly.entity_id
_entity_poly.type
_entity_poly.pdbx_seq_one_letter_code
_entity_poly.pdbx_strand_id
1 'polypeptide(L)'
;MTYNSSSYTTGMDRTARSEEVCLKFPPKVISPGLAALLVQKDKLGKLMDYSGPRLHFQMVVIFVLTQIIHSLLKLLGLPLFISQLLAGILMSPVIFSDEHSLVTISEDSVAVLGSVGALGFMFFMFLSGVKMDLRLTWKSGKLAIAIGLFPVLVSLIFWLMTVKTLHPGGNVFSNKIFHLAVTYSGTSFPVIHSLLSELKILNSELGRLGLSAALIGDMVTLVLTMFSIWVNTGIQKGSKDVLFDVGMAMLYVCILVFVLRPGMKWMVKRTPEAGQIKDTCFYIIILAFMTSPRFTALFRVYFLYGPFIFGLAVPDGPPLGSALVEKLDPVVSGLFMPIFATTCGMRFDLSYFKYSTKYAYHQAVGAVVTLIIKFGVSLLLPLLCKMPTRDSFALAFIMISKGIVEIGSYSIMNDSRIISEDIFAHLTIVIIIVASVVPIAVKKLYDPSKKYLCFQKRTIMNSRFNQELRMIGCVHVPGNVNSIINLLNASCPTRECPIALDVLHLVKLSGQATPLFIAHHKEQKASSNKSYSDNVVVAFKQFERDNLGAVSVNFFTAVSPSNLMYEDTCNLAMDRLTSFIILPFHRRWYSDGSIESEDQTLRSLNFDILERAPCSVGILVEGRRNIKGSNSKDTLSPSNSSSYAIAVIFLGGEDDREALALAKRFSQDESVSLTVIHLKAVDSLEFFLAEDERMLDKEMLKDIKESVPLTYIKEHVKDGPETSTFLRSIVKDYKLIIVGRRYRSEDAITLGLEEWCEFREIGIIGDLLSSSDFFGNFSLLIVQQQRKRNG
;
A
#
# COMPACT_ATOMS: atom_id res chain seq x y z
N MET A 1 40.63 -26.55 33.44
CA MET A 1 39.30 -26.59 34.08
C MET A 1 39.23 -25.40 35.00
N THR A 2 38.53 -24.34 34.62
CA THR A 2 38.29 -23.16 35.45
C THR A 2 36.82 -23.19 35.83
N TYR A 3 36.55 -23.51 37.10
CA TYR A 3 35.21 -23.44 37.67
C TYR A 3 34.85 -21.97 37.84
N ASN A 4 33.91 -21.49 37.05
CA ASN A 4 33.31 -20.18 37.25
C ASN A 4 31.84 -20.42 37.62
N SER A 5 31.51 -20.28 38.90
CA SER A 5 30.14 -20.33 39.38
C SER A 5 29.43 -19.03 39.01
N SER A 6 29.01 -18.89 37.75
CA SER A 6 28.10 -17.84 37.33
C SER A 6 26.67 -18.35 37.43
N SER A 7 25.92 -17.88 38.42
CA SER A 7 24.50 -18.15 38.56
C SER A 7 23.70 -17.41 37.48
N TYR A 8 23.52 -18.05 36.33
CA TYR A 8 22.46 -17.69 35.39
C TYR A 8 21.25 -18.54 35.73
N THR A 9 20.17 -17.91 36.23
CA THR A 9 18.91 -18.61 36.47
C THR A 9 18.14 -18.67 35.15
N THR A 10 18.38 -19.72 34.38
CA THR A 10 17.44 -20.19 33.36
C THR A 10 16.20 -20.71 34.08
N GLY A 11 15.02 -20.27 33.62
CA GLY A 11 13.75 -20.74 34.16
C GLY A 11 13.50 -22.15 33.66
N MET A 12 13.63 -23.14 34.54
CA MET A 12 12.93 -24.44 34.54
C MET A 12 13.45 -25.24 35.74
N ASP A 13 12.95 -24.95 36.94
CA ASP A 13 12.54 -25.97 37.93
C ASP A 13 12.15 -25.33 39.27
N ARG A 14 11.05 -25.80 39.85
CA ARG A 14 10.67 -25.56 41.25
C ARG A 14 11.44 -26.48 42.19
N THR A 15 12.76 -26.48 42.08
CA THR A 15 13.73 -26.94 43.09
C THR A 15 15.08 -26.48 42.59
N ALA A 16 15.85 -25.73 43.38
CA ALA A 16 17.22 -25.37 43.02
C ALA A 16 18.09 -26.63 42.94
N ARG A 17 18.10 -27.30 41.77
CA ARG A 17 19.19 -28.20 41.37
C ARG A 17 20.20 -27.33 40.63
N SER A 18 21.41 -27.24 41.17
CA SER A 18 22.56 -26.68 40.46
C SER A 18 22.90 -27.63 39.32
N GLU A 19 22.44 -27.33 38.10
CA GLU A 19 22.98 -27.98 36.92
C GLU A 19 24.36 -27.39 36.60
N GLU A 20 25.40 -28.21 36.74
CA GLU A 20 26.74 -27.86 36.27
C GLU A 20 26.76 -27.97 34.74
N VAL A 21 26.49 -26.86 34.05
CA VAL A 21 26.63 -26.79 32.59
C VAL A 21 28.12 -26.77 32.24
N CYS A 22 28.64 -27.90 31.74
CA CYS A 22 30.04 -28.01 31.35
C CYS A 22 30.28 -27.33 29.98
N LEU A 23 30.57 -26.02 30.00
CA LEU A 23 30.88 -25.25 28.80
C LEU A 23 32.32 -25.55 28.32
N LYS A 24 32.45 -26.21 27.16
CA LYS A 24 33.74 -26.36 26.47
C LYS A 24 34.14 -25.04 25.80
N PHE A 25 35.17 -24.38 26.34
CA PHE A 25 35.78 -23.20 25.75
C PHE A 25 37.03 -23.56 24.91
N PRO A 26 37.25 -22.91 23.75
CA PRO A 26 36.37 -21.94 23.11
C PRO A 26 35.15 -22.61 22.44
N PRO A 27 33.97 -21.97 22.44
CA PRO A 27 32.80 -22.50 21.74
C PRO A 27 33.11 -22.67 20.26
N LYS A 28 32.68 -23.80 19.69
CA LYS A 28 32.82 -24.10 18.27
C LYS A 28 31.85 -23.23 17.45
N VAL A 29 32.24 -21.99 17.15
CA VAL A 29 31.38 -21.03 16.43
C VAL A 29 31.49 -21.21 14.92
N ILE A 30 32.72 -21.31 14.41
CA ILE A 30 33.03 -21.30 12.97
C ILE A 30 33.43 -22.71 12.54
N SER A 31 32.75 -23.24 11.53
CA SER A 31 33.12 -24.51 10.88
C SER A 31 34.31 -24.31 9.93
N PRO A 32 35.18 -25.31 9.73
CA PRO A 32 36.24 -25.27 8.73
C PRO A 32 35.74 -25.20 7.27
N GLY A 33 34.42 -25.23 7.04
CA GLY A 33 33.78 -25.06 5.74
C GLY A 33 33.44 -26.37 5.03
N LEU A 34 32.48 -26.33 4.10
CA LEU A 34 31.99 -27.50 3.39
C LEU A 34 33.10 -28.20 2.56
N ALA A 35 34.02 -27.41 2.00
CA ALA A 35 35.16 -27.91 1.23
C ALA A 35 36.14 -28.72 2.08
N ALA A 36 36.44 -28.29 3.31
CA ALA A 36 37.30 -29.03 4.25
C ALA A 36 36.63 -30.31 4.75
N LEU A 37 35.29 -30.35 4.80
CA LEU A 37 34.48 -31.50 5.20
C LEU A 37 34.29 -32.53 4.09
N LEU A 38 34.19 -32.10 2.81
CA LEU A 38 34.12 -33.01 1.66
C LEU A 38 35.41 -33.84 1.49
N VAL A 39 36.55 -33.30 1.90
CA VAL A 39 37.85 -34.00 1.95
C VAL A 39 37.92 -35.03 3.09
N GLN A 40 37.10 -34.87 4.13
CA GLN A 40 37.09 -35.73 5.33
C GLN A 40 35.68 -36.30 5.56
N LYS A 41 35.28 -37.27 4.71
CA LYS A 41 33.94 -37.90 4.63
C LYS A 41 33.33 -38.35 5.98
N ASP A 42 34.15 -38.67 6.99
CA ASP A 42 33.71 -39.15 8.31
C ASP A 42 33.22 -38.06 9.30
N LYS A 43 33.16 -36.78 8.89
CA LYS A 43 32.83 -35.67 9.81
C LYS A 43 31.58 -34.85 9.46
N LEU A 44 30.76 -35.25 8.48
CA LEU A 44 29.56 -34.48 8.11
C LEU A 44 28.58 -34.30 9.30
N GLY A 45 28.44 -35.31 10.16
CA GLY A 45 27.65 -35.22 11.39
C GLY A 45 28.17 -34.19 12.42
N LYS A 46 29.47 -33.85 12.37
CA LYS A 46 30.09 -32.86 13.28
C LYS A 46 29.91 -31.41 12.83
N LEU A 47 29.30 -31.15 11.66
CA LEU A 47 29.02 -29.78 11.21
C LEU A 47 27.93 -29.12 12.06
N MET A 48 26.94 -29.89 12.52
CA MET A 48 25.83 -29.41 13.34
C MET A 48 26.20 -29.17 14.80
N ASP A 49 27.37 -29.64 15.24
CA ASP A 49 27.97 -29.28 16.53
C ASP A 49 28.41 -27.80 16.59
N TYR A 50 28.58 -27.15 15.44
CA TYR A 50 28.98 -25.74 15.36
C TYR A 50 27.75 -24.84 15.39
N SER A 51 27.79 -23.78 16.19
CA SER A 51 26.63 -22.89 16.38
C SER A 51 26.27 -22.09 15.12
N GLY A 52 27.26 -21.66 14.32
CA GLY A 52 27.03 -20.89 13.10
C GLY A 52 26.27 -21.67 12.01
N PRO A 53 26.80 -22.81 11.51
CA PRO A 53 26.10 -23.65 10.54
C PRO A 53 24.72 -24.10 11.00
N ARG A 54 24.57 -24.43 12.29
CA ARG A 54 23.28 -24.79 12.89
C ARG A 54 22.26 -23.65 12.80
N LEU A 55 22.67 -22.42 13.12
CA LEU A 55 21.82 -21.24 13.00
C LEU A 55 21.39 -20.98 11.54
N HIS A 56 22.33 -21.05 10.60
CA HIS A 56 22.01 -20.87 9.18
C HIS A 56 21.04 -21.94 8.67
N PHE A 57 21.26 -23.21 9.05
CA PHE A 57 20.37 -24.29 8.71
C PHE A 57 18.98 -24.09 9.31
N GLN A 58 18.88 -23.69 10.58
CA GLN A 58 17.61 -23.33 11.22
C GLN A 58 16.90 -22.21 10.46
N MET A 59 17.59 -21.14 10.07
CA MET A 59 16.98 -20.05 9.28
C MET A 59 16.42 -20.55 7.94
N VAL A 60 17.14 -21.44 7.24
CA VAL A 60 16.66 -22.05 5.99
C VAL A 60 15.41 -22.91 6.24
N VAL A 61 15.43 -23.77 7.27
CA VAL A 61 14.29 -24.60 7.64
C VAL A 61 13.07 -23.75 7.98
N ILE A 62 13.24 -22.68 8.76
CA ILE A 62 12.17 -21.75 9.12
C ILE A 62 11.55 -21.13 7.88
N PHE A 63 12.37 -20.67 6.93
CA PHE A 63 11.89 -20.05 5.70
C PHE A 63 11.11 -21.05 4.83
N VAL A 64 11.66 -22.24 4.61
CA VAL A 64 11.02 -23.29 3.80
C VAL A 64 9.70 -23.74 4.44
N LEU A 65 9.70 -24.00 5.75
CA LEU A 65 8.52 -24.44 6.47
C LEU A 65 7.42 -23.36 6.46
N THR A 66 7.80 -22.10 6.69
CA THR A 66 6.87 -20.97 6.60
C THR A 66 6.24 -20.88 5.22
N GLN A 67 7.03 -21.04 4.15
CA GLN A 67 6.52 -20.96 2.77
C GLN A 67 5.56 -22.10 2.44
N ILE A 68 5.85 -23.33 2.88
CA ILE A 68 4.97 -24.49 2.70
C ILE A 68 3.64 -24.27 3.42
N ILE A 69 3.70 -23.89 4.70
CA ILE A 69 2.52 -23.62 5.52
C ILE A 69 1.71 -22.45 4.94
N HIS A 70 2.39 -21.38 4.50
CA HIS A 70 1.74 -20.23 3.90
C HIS A 70 1.04 -20.59 2.59
N SER A 71 1.64 -21.44 1.75
CA SER A 71 1.00 -21.89 0.51
C SER A 71 -0.34 -22.59 0.77
N LEU A 72 -0.45 -23.35 1.87
CA LEU A 72 -1.69 -24.01 2.28
C LEU A 72 -2.69 -23.01 2.90
N LEU A 73 -2.23 -22.18 3.83
CA LEU A 73 -3.09 -21.24 4.58
C LEU A 73 -3.55 -20.05 3.73
N LYS A 74 -2.80 -19.70 2.68
CA LYS A 74 -3.18 -18.66 1.71
C LYS A 74 -4.49 -19.02 0.99
N LEU A 75 -4.76 -20.30 0.76
CA LEU A 75 -6.04 -20.76 0.21
C LEU A 75 -7.22 -20.45 1.13
N LEU A 76 -6.99 -20.45 2.45
CA LEU A 76 -7.98 -20.07 3.47
C LEU A 76 -8.07 -18.56 3.69
N GLY A 77 -7.20 -17.77 3.04
CA GLY A 77 -7.15 -16.31 3.21
C GLY A 77 -6.52 -15.85 4.52
N LEU A 78 -5.68 -16.67 5.13
CA LEU A 78 -4.98 -16.34 6.38
C LEU A 78 -3.69 -15.53 6.12
N PRO A 79 -3.32 -14.64 7.07
CA PRO A 79 -2.18 -13.74 6.93
C PRO A 79 -0.84 -14.48 7.08
N LEU A 80 0.24 -13.92 6.51
CA LEU A 80 1.57 -14.55 6.54
C LEU A 80 2.08 -14.74 7.98
N PHE A 81 1.78 -13.80 8.87
CA PHE A 81 2.14 -13.86 10.29
C PHE A 81 1.67 -15.14 10.98
N ILE A 82 0.44 -15.62 10.67
CA ILE A 82 -0.07 -16.87 11.24
C ILE A 82 0.73 -18.07 10.76
N SER A 83 1.13 -18.07 9.48
CA SER A 83 1.98 -19.13 8.91
C SER A 83 3.34 -19.20 9.61
N GLN A 84 3.95 -18.05 9.90
CA GLN A 84 5.23 -17.96 10.60
C GLN A 84 5.13 -18.45 12.06
N LEU A 85 4.04 -18.10 12.75
CA LEU A 85 3.81 -18.51 14.14
C LEU A 85 3.54 -20.02 14.23
N LEU A 86 2.72 -20.57 13.33
CA LEU A 86 2.46 -22.02 13.23
C LEU A 86 3.73 -22.82 12.87
N ALA A 87 4.56 -22.29 11.97
CA ALA A 87 5.88 -22.88 11.67
C ALA A 87 6.74 -22.97 12.94
N GLY A 88 6.70 -21.94 13.79
CA GLY A 88 7.38 -21.93 15.09
C GLY A 88 6.84 -22.97 16.05
N ILE A 89 5.52 -23.09 16.16
CA ILE A 89 4.88 -24.10 17.02
C ILE A 89 5.27 -25.51 16.57
N LEU A 90 5.29 -25.78 15.25
CA LEU A 90 5.73 -27.07 14.71
C LEU A 90 7.21 -27.35 14.97
N MET A 91 8.05 -26.31 14.98
CA MET A 91 9.47 -26.42 15.35
C MET A 91 9.72 -26.36 16.87
N SER A 92 8.67 -26.35 17.70
CA SER A 92 8.83 -26.33 19.15
C SER A 92 9.58 -27.58 19.61
N PRO A 93 10.62 -27.44 20.46
CA PRO A 93 11.42 -28.56 20.94
C PRO A 93 10.58 -29.60 21.70
N VAL A 94 9.40 -29.22 22.20
CA VAL A 94 8.46 -30.11 22.89
C VAL A 94 7.78 -31.11 21.95
N ILE A 95 7.54 -30.73 20.68
CA ILE A 95 6.89 -31.59 19.68
C ILE A 95 7.93 -32.49 18.98
N PHE A 96 9.15 -31.98 18.77
CA PHE A 96 10.26 -32.67 18.10
C PHE A 96 11.38 -33.07 19.07
N SER A 97 11.03 -33.53 20.27
CA SER A 97 11.97 -33.96 21.32
C SER A 97 12.70 -35.29 21.02
N ASP A 98 12.76 -35.74 19.77
CA ASP A 98 13.29 -37.06 19.41
C ASP A 98 14.73 -36.97 18.88
N GLU A 99 15.60 -37.87 19.37
CA GLU A 99 17.05 -37.92 19.11
C GLU A 99 17.42 -38.11 17.62
N HIS A 100 16.44 -38.45 16.77
CA HIS A 100 16.60 -38.69 15.34
C HIS A 100 16.16 -37.52 14.43
N SER A 101 15.80 -36.36 15.00
CA SER A 101 15.45 -35.19 14.20
C SER A 101 16.69 -34.56 13.53
N LEU A 102 16.66 -34.47 12.20
CA LEU A 102 17.71 -33.89 11.34
C LEU A 102 18.05 -32.42 11.69
N VAL A 103 17.15 -31.77 12.44
CA VAL A 103 17.33 -30.45 13.03
C VAL A 103 17.43 -30.64 14.54
N THR A 104 18.62 -30.88 15.09
CA THR A 104 18.80 -30.78 16.54
C THR A 104 18.40 -29.36 16.97
N ILE A 105 17.25 -29.20 17.63
CA ILE A 105 16.79 -27.95 18.24
C ILE A 105 17.04 -28.09 19.74
N SER A 106 18.10 -27.45 20.21
CA SER A 106 18.45 -27.38 21.64
C SER A 106 18.09 -25.97 22.13
N GLU A 107 17.77 -25.84 23.40
CA GLU A 107 17.40 -24.57 24.04
C GLU A 107 18.42 -23.46 23.76
N ASP A 108 19.72 -23.78 23.75
CA ASP A 108 20.79 -22.84 23.41
C ASP A 108 20.64 -22.24 21.99
N SER A 109 20.24 -23.08 21.03
CA SER A 109 20.03 -22.62 19.65
C SER A 109 18.79 -21.73 19.51
N VAL A 110 17.75 -21.99 20.31
CA VAL A 110 16.54 -21.14 20.37
C VAL A 110 16.87 -19.78 21.00
N ALA A 111 17.76 -19.72 21.99
CA ALA A 111 18.20 -18.46 22.60
C ALA A 111 19.00 -17.58 21.62
N VAL A 112 19.92 -18.18 20.84
CA VAL A 112 20.65 -17.45 19.78
C VAL A 112 19.70 -16.95 18.72
N LEU A 113 18.78 -17.80 18.26
CA LEU A 113 17.76 -17.42 17.27
C LEU A 113 16.83 -16.32 17.80
N GLY A 114 16.44 -16.40 19.08
CA GLY A 114 15.65 -15.39 19.77
C GLY A 114 16.36 -14.04 19.85
N SER A 115 17.68 -14.02 19.99
CA SER A 115 18.48 -12.78 19.95
C SER A 115 18.44 -12.11 18.58
N VAL A 116 18.55 -12.90 17.50
CA VAL A 116 18.38 -12.42 16.12
C VAL A 116 16.95 -11.95 15.87
N GLY A 117 15.95 -12.69 16.36
CA GLY A 117 14.54 -12.33 16.30
C GLY A 117 14.24 -11.01 17.00
N ALA A 118 14.78 -10.79 18.21
CA ALA A 118 14.61 -9.55 18.96
C ALA A 118 15.21 -8.34 18.21
N LEU A 119 16.38 -8.51 17.59
CA LEU A 119 16.95 -7.49 16.69
C LEU A 119 16.04 -7.22 15.49
N GLY A 120 15.47 -8.26 14.91
CA GLY A 120 14.44 -8.15 13.88
C GLY A 120 13.22 -7.35 14.29
N PHE A 121 12.71 -7.62 15.49
CA PHE A 121 11.58 -6.90 16.07
C PHE A 121 11.90 -5.43 16.36
N MET A 122 13.13 -5.12 16.80
CA MET A 122 13.58 -3.72 16.95
C MET A 122 13.58 -2.99 15.61
N PHE A 123 14.07 -3.61 14.54
CA PHE A 123 14.02 -3.04 13.19
C PHE A 123 12.58 -2.84 12.72
N PHE A 124 11.70 -3.80 12.96
CA PHE A 124 10.28 -3.70 12.63
C PHE A 124 9.60 -2.53 13.36
N MET A 125 9.83 -2.38 14.67
CA MET A 125 9.30 -1.26 15.45
C MET A 125 9.86 0.08 14.98
N PHE A 126 11.15 0.14 14.64
CA PHE A 126 11.77 1.34 14.08
C PHE A 126 11.15 1.73 12.73
N LEU A 127 11.07 0.81 11.77
CA LEU A 127 10.46 1.07 10.46
C LEU A 127 8.99 1.44 10.59
N SER A 128 8.28 0.80 11.52
CA SER A 128 6.90 1.15 11.82
C SER A 128 6.76 2.60 12.32
N GLY A 129 7.68 3.06 13.17
CA GLY A 129 7.76 4.46 13.59
C GLY A 129 8.07 5.41 12.44
N VAL A 130 9.00 5.05 11.55
CA VAL A 130 9.34 5.85 10.34
C VAL A 130 8.14 5.99 9.40
N LYS A 131 7.35 4.91 9.25
CA LYS A 131 6.15 4.88 8.41
C LYS A 131 4.98 5.69 8.99
N MET A 132 5.03 6.05 10.27
CA MET A 132 3.94 6.68 11.02
C MET A 132 3.92 8.20 10.84
N ASP A 133 2.87 8.75 10.23
CA ASP A 133 2.69 10.22 10.14
C ASP A 133 1.89 10.76 11.34
N LEU A 134 2.59 11.36 12.30
CA LEU A 134 1.97 11.99 13.47
C LEU A 134 1.11 13.21 13.13
N ARG A 135 1.30 13.86 11.98
CA ARG A 135 0.49 15.03 11.57
C ARG A 135 -0.93 14.62 11.24
N LEU A 136 -1.13 13.37 10.82
CA LEU A 136 -2.46 12.83 10.58
C LEU A 136 -3.31 12.86 11.84
N THR A 137 -2.75 12.54 13.00
CA THR A 137 -3.51 12.54 14.27
C THR A 137 -4.15 13.90 14.56
N TRP A 138 -3.48 15.01 14.21
CA TRP A 138 -4.01 16.37 14.41
C TRP A 138 -5.02 16.80 13.34
N LYS A 139 -4.93 16.23 12.13
CA LYS A 139 -5.88 16.46 11.04
C LYS A 139 -7.04 15.47 11.02
N SER A 140 -6.98 14.44 11.86
CA SER A 140 -8.00 13.41 11.99
C SER A 140 -9.35 14.00 12.41
N GLY A 141 -10.43 13.53 11.77
CA GLY A 141 -11.78 13.91 12.16
C GLY A 141 -12.13 13.45 13.58
N LYS A 142 -13.12 14.11 14.20
CA LYS A 142 -13.61 13.78 15.57
C LYS A 142 -13.96 12.30 15.74
N LEU A 143 -14.46 11.66 14.68
CA LEU A 143 -14.79 10.24 14.65
C LEU A 143 -13.56 9.34 14.87
N ALA A 144 -12.44 9.62 14.20
CA ALA A 144 -11.21 8.85 14.36
C ALA A 144 -10.65 8.96 15.79
N ILE A 145 -10.72 10.16 16.38
CA ILE A 145 -10.31 10.40 17.78
C ILE A 145 -11.17 9.57 18.72
N ALA A 146 -12.49 9.56 18.53
CA ALA A 146 -13.40 8.78 19.35
C ALA A 146 -13.10 7.27 19.25
N ILE A 147 -12.92 6.74 18.03
CA ILE A 147 -12.65 5.31 17.78
C ILE A 147 -11.26 4.90 18.26
N GLY A 148 -10.27 5.80 18.28
CA GLY A 148 -8.96 5.52 18.85
C GLY A 148 -8.94 5.56 20.38
N LEU A 149 -9.67 6.49 20.99
CA LEU A 149 -9.61 6.77 22.44
C LEU A 149 -10.55 5.86 23.26
N PHE A 150 -11.85 5.84 22.91
CA PHE A 150 -12.86 5.21 23.76
C PHE A 150 -12.71 3.69 23.85
N PRO A 151 -12.45 2.92 22.77
CA PRO A 151 -12.23 1.48 22.88
C PRO A 151 -11.08 1.13 23.83
N VAL A 152 -9.97 1.88 23.80
CA VAL A 152 -8.83 1.63 24.69
C VAL A 152 -9.20 1.88 26.16
N LEU A 153 -9.82 3.04 26.45
CA LEU A 153 -10.19 3.42 27.82
C LEU A 153 -11.28 2.53 28.41
N VAL A 154 -12.35 2.27 27.65
CA VAL A 154 -13.48 1.45 28.12
C VAL A 154 -13.04 0.01 28.34
N SER A 155 -12.26 -0.57 27.42
CA SER A 155 -11.73 -1.93 27.57
C SER A 155 -10.76 -2.05 28.75
N LEU A 156 -9.95 -1.03 29.03
CA LEU A 156 -9.09 -1.00 30.21
C LEU A 156 -9.91 -1.07 31.51
N ILE A 157 -10.96 -0.27 31.62
CA ILE A 157 -11.83 -0.23 32.82
C ILE A 157 -12.51 -1.59 33.01
N PHE A 158 -13.09 -2.16 31.94
CA PHE A 158 -13.75 -3.46 32.01
C PHE A 158 -12.79 -4.57 32.41
N TRP A 159 -11.57 -4.59 31.86
CA TRP A 159 -10.57 -5.59 32.27
C TRP A 159 -10.24 -5.49 33.76
N LEU A 160 -10.02 -4.27 34.28
CA LEU A 160 -9.73 -4.07 35.71
C LEU A 160 -10.88 -4.55 36.59
N MET A 161 -12.13 -4.30 36.17
CA MET A 161 -13.32 -4.79 36.85
C MET A 161 -13.40 -6.32 36.83
N THR A 162 -13.16 -6.95 35.68
CA THR A 162 -13.15 -8.42 35.55
C THR A 162 -12.07 -9.06 36.41
N VAL A 163 -10.85 -8.53 36.44
CA VAL A 163 -9.78 -9.09 37.28
C VAL A 163 -10.09 -8.91 38.77
N LYS A 164 -10.67 -7.76 39.17
CA LYS A 164 -11.10 -7.52 40.55
C LYS A 164 -12.18 -8.51 41.01
N THR A 165 -13.13 -8.83 40.14
CA THR A 165 -14.23 -9.77 40.49
C THR A 165 -13.77 -11.22 40.52
N LEU A 166 -12.92 -11.66 39.57
CA LEU A 166 -12.40 -13.03 39.55
C LEU A 166 -11.30 -13.28 40.59
N HIS A 167 -10.60 -12.25 41.05
CA HIS A 167 -9.56 -12.36 42.07
C HIS A 167 -9.76 -11.36 43.23
N PRO A 168 -10.76 -11.57 44.10
CA PRO A 168 -11.22 -10.59 45.10
C PRO A 168 -10.24 -10.24 46.23
N GLY A 169 -9.00 -10.75 46.23
CA GLY A 169 -7.93 -10.36 47.17
C GLY A 169 -6.68 -9.78 46.50
N GLY A 170 -6.68 -9.63 45.17
CA GLY A 170 -5.51 -9.14 44.43
C GLY A 170 -5.51 -7.62 44.37
N ASN A 171 -4.37 -6.98 44.65
CA ASN A 171 -4.25 -5.54 44.45
C ASN A 171 -4.30 -5.25 42.95
N VAL A 172 -5.45 -4.75 42.48
CA VAL A 172 -5.74 -4.46 41.07
C VAL A 172 -4.78 -3.39 40.50
N PHE A 173 -4.22 -2.55 41.38
CA PHE A 173 -3.18 -1.56 41.05
C PHE A 173 -1.75 -2.11 41.12
N SER A 174 -1.57 -3.43 41.30
CA SER A 174 -0.25 -4.04 41.15
C SER A 174 0.27 -3.75 39.74
N ASN A 175 1.50 -3.25 39.64
CA ASN A 175 2.11 -2.82 38.38
C ASN A 175 2.02 -3.89 37.27
N LYS A 176 2.18 -5.16 37.64
CA LYS A 176 2.08 -6.28 36.69
C LYS A 176 0.67 -6.39 36.09
N ILE A 177 -0.36 -6.20 36.90
CA ILE A 177 -1.78 -6.30 36.50
C ILE A 177 -2.15 -5.10 35.61
N PHE A 178 -1.84 -3.87 36.04
CA PHE A 178 -2.19 -2.68 35.26
C PHE A 178 -1.43 -2.60 33.93
N HIS A 179 -0.13 -2.91 33.91
CA HIS A 179 0.66 -2.93 32.67
C HIS A 179 0.15 -3.98 31.67
N LEU A 180 -0.26 -5.14 32.18
CA LEU A 180 -0.88 -6.19 31.38
C LEU A 180 -2.24 -5.73 30.80
N ALA A 181 -3.04 -5.03 31.60
CA ALA A 181 -4.32 -4.43 31.17
C ALA A 181 -4.15 -3.48 29.98
N VAL A 182 -3.16 -2.56 30.07
CA VAL A 182 -2.85 -1.59 29.01
C VAL A 182 -2.42 -2.30 27.73
N THR A 183 -1.59 -3.35 27.85
CA THR A 183 -1.14 -4.13 26.69
C THR A 183 -2.31 -4.86 26.00
N TYR A 184 -3.31 -5.33 26.77
CA TYR A 184 -4.52 -5.92 26.19
C TYR A 184 -5.41 -4.91 25.49
N SER A 185 -5.66 -3.75 26.12
CA SER A 185 -6.57 -2.75 25.57
C SER A 185 -5.99 -2.04 24.34
N GLY A 186 -4.66 -1.95 24.22
CA GLY A 186 -3.98 -1.27 23.12
C GLY A 186 -4.30 -1.82 21.72
N THR A 187 -4.31 -0.92 20.74
CA THR A 187 -4.37 -1.21 19.30
C THR A 187 -3.08 -0.76 18.64
N SER A 188 -2.38 -1.69 18.00
CA SER A 188 -1.12 -1.39 17.33
C SER A 188 -1.33 -0.94 15.89
N PHE A 189 -0.93 0.30 15.55
CA PHE A 189 -0.89 0.80 14.17
C PHE A 189 -0.15 -0.13 13.21
N PRO A 190 1.02 -0.71 13.55
CA PRO A 190 1.76 -1.58 12.63
C PRO A 190 0.98 -2.84 12.26
N VAL A 191 0.18 -3.37 13.19
CA VAL A 191 -0.65 -4.56 12.98
C VAL A 191 -1.83 -4.22 12.07
N ILE A 192 -2.52 -3.10 12.35
CA ILE A 192 -3.64 -2.64 11.52
C ILE A 192 -3.17 -2.30 10.10
N HIS A 193 -2.01 -1.62 9.95
CA HIS A 193 -1.42 -1.34 8.66
C HIS A 193 -1.10 -2.63 7.88
N SER A 194 -0.48 -3.61 8.52
CA SER A 194 -0.16 -4.89 7.89
C SER A 194 -1.42 -5.62 7.44
N LEU A 195 -2.45 -5.66 8.29
CA LEU A 195 -3.75 -6.25 7.98
C LEU A 195 -4.43 -5.56 6.77
N LEU A 196 -4.52 -4.23 6.78
CA LEU A 196 -5.18 -3.47 5.70
C LEU A 196 -4.40 -3.54 4.38
N SER A 197 -3.07 -3.64 4.45
CA SER A 197 -2.20 -3.82 3.30
C SER A 197 -2.41 -5.19 2.66
N GLU A 198 -2.43 -6.27 3.47
CA GLU A 198 -2.70 -7.63 2.99
C GLU A 198 -4.12 -7.77 2.40
N LEU A 199 -5.11 -7.12 3.02
CA LEU A 199 -6.49 -7.08 2.53
C LEU A 199 -6.69 -6.15 1.32
N LYS A 200 -5.68 -5.36 0.93
CA LYS A 200 -5.74 -4.38 -0.18
C LYS A 200 -6.86 -3.35 -0.04
N ILE A 201 -7.12 -2.89 1.19
CA ILE A 201 -8.16 -1.89 1.50
C ILE A 201 -7.58 -0.65 2.19
N LEU A 202 -6.27 -0.44 2.07
CA LEU A 202 -5.54 0.66 2.69
C LEU A 202 -6.07 2.04 2.25
N ASN A 203 -6.39 2.19 0.97
CA ASN A 203 -6.82 3.46 0.37
C ASN A 203 -8.31 3.76 0.58
N SER A 204 -9.09 2.76 0.97
CA SER A 204 -10.50 2.92 1.28
C SER A 204 -10.71 3.92 2.42
N GLU A 205 -11.89 4.56 2.46
CA GLU A 205 -12.26 5.47 3.56
C GLU A 205 -12.18 4.76 4.92
N LEU A 206 -12.59 3.49 4.97
CA LEU A 206 -12.51 2.61 6.11
C LEU A 206 -11.05 2.37 6.54
N GLY A 207 -10.16 2.09 5.59
CA GLY A 207 -8.73 1.87 5.83
C GLY A 207 -8.06 3.12 6.39
N ARG A 208 -8.29 4.28 5.79
CA ARG A 208 -7.77 5.58 6.28
C ARG A 208 -8.29 5.91 7.68
N LEU A 209 -9.59 5.71 7.93
CA LEU A 209 -10.20 5.90 9.24
C LEU A 209 -9.58 4.96 10.28
N GLY A 210 -9.47 3.66 9.97
CA GLY A 210 -8.88 2.63 10.83
C GLY A 210 -7.42 2.91 11.17
N LEU A 211 -6.60 3.30 10.18
CA LEU A 211 -5.20 3.71 10.41
C LEU A 211 -5.14 4.91 11.34
N SER A 212 -5.93 5.95 11.08
CA SER A 212 -5.93 7.16 11.90
C SER A 212 -6.38 6.90 13.35
N ALA A 213 -7.36 6.01 13.56
CA ALA A 213 -7.80 5.61 14.88
C ALA A 213 -6.74 4.75 15.60
N ALA A 214 -6.06 3.84 14.87
CA ALA A 214 -4.98 3.04 15.40
C ALA A 214 -3.79 3.88 15.88
N LEU A 215 -3.42 4.92 15.12
CA LEU A 215 -2.38 5.89 15.51
C LEU A 215 -2.69 6.55 16.86
N ILE A 216 -3.95 6.97 17.03
CA ILE A 216 -4.42 7.62 18.26
C ILE A 216 -4.45 6.60 19.41
N GLY A 217 -4.92 5.38 19.14
CA GLY A 217 -4.91 4.29 20.11
C GLY A 217 -3.50 3.93 20.60
N ASP A 218 -2.50 3.92 19.72
CA ASP A 218 -1.09 3.72 20.07
C ASP A 218 -0.56 4.83 20.97
N MET A 219 -0.85 6.10 20.66
CA MET A 219 -0.46 7.24 21.49
C MET A 219 -1.10 7.17 22.88
N VAL A 220 -2.38 6.83 22.96
CA VAL A 220 -3.09 6.64 24.23
C VAL A 220 -2.48 5.49 25.02
N THR A 221 -2.20 4.36 24.37
CA THR A 221 -1.59 3.18 25.01
C THR A 221 -0.20 3.51 25.54
N LEU A 222 0.62 4.25 24.78
CA LEU A 222 1.95 4.70 25.22
C LEU A 222 1.86 5.57 26.47
N VAL A 223 0.94 6.55 26.50
CA VAL A 223 0.74 7.42 27.68
C VAL A 223 0.28 6.59 28.89
N LEU A 224 -0.64 5.65 28.70
CA LEU A 224 -1.10 4.74 29.76
C LEU A 224 0.02 3.84 30.28
N THR A 225 0.91 3.36 29.41
CA THR A 225 2.07 2.56 29.81
C THR A 225 3.06 3.39 30.63
N MET A 226 3.33 4.64 30.24
CA MET A 226 4.17 5.54 31.03
C MET A 226 3.54 5.84 32.40
N PHE A 227 2.22 6.06 32.43
CA PHE A 227 1.48 6.24 33.67
C PHE A 227 1.59 5.02 34.59
N SER A 228 1.49 3.79 34.04
CA SER A 228 1.70 2.54 34.79
C SER A 228 3.06 2.51 35.50
N ILE A 229 4.12 2.91 34.78
CA ILE A 229 5.49 2.90 35.29
C ILE A 229 5.62 3.93 36.43
N TRP A 230 5.08 5.13 36.25
CA TRP A 230 5.11 6.19 37.26
C TRP A 230 4.36 5.82 38.53
N VAL A 231 3.16 5.22 38.42
CA VAL A 231 2.42 4.73 39.59
C VAL A 231 3.24 3.68 40.34
N ASN A 232 3.90 2.76 39.62
CA ASN A 232 4.76 1.76 40.26
C ASN A 232 5.96 2.39 40.97
N THR A 233 6.64 3.34 40.33
CA THR A 233 7.73 4.08 40.98
C THR A 233 7.23 4.79 42.24
N GLY A 234 6.05 5.40 42.19
CA GLY A 234 5.45 6.10 43.33
C GLY A 234 5.17 5.19 44.52
N ILE A 235 4.67 3.98 44.26
CA ILE A 235 4.40 2.97 45.30
C ILE A 235 5.70 2.44 45.91
N GLN A 236 6.73 2.17 45.09
CA GLN A 236 7.97 1.53 45.56
C GLN A 236 8.99 2.49 46.16
N LYS A 237 9.13 3.69 45.59
CA LYS A 237 10.24 4.62 45.87
C LYS A 237 9.78 6.01 46.32
N GLY A 238 8.48 6.30 46.21
CA GLY A 238 7.87 7.55 46.68
C GLY A 238 7.77 8.65 45.62
N SER A 239 7.13 9.77 45.98
CA SER A 239 6.74 10.83 45.04
C SER A 239 7.92 11.58 44.40
N LYS A 240 9.08 11.66 45.07
CA LYS A 240 10.27 12.35 44.53
C LYS A 240 10.84 11.64 43.30
N ASP A 241 10.89 10.31 43.32
CA ASP A 241 11.34 9.51 42.18
C ASP A 241 10.37 9.58 41.01
N VAL A 242 9.06 9.71 41.27
CA VAL A 242 8.06 9.93 40.21
C VAL A 242 8.30 11.26 39.51
N LEU A 243 8.53 12.34 40.26
CA LEU A 243 8.80 13.64 39.66
C LEU A 243 10.09 13.62 38.83
N PHE A 244 11.10 12.88 39.30
CA PHE A 244 12.33 12.66 38.55
C PHE A 244 12.09 11.86 37.25
N ASP A 245 11.31 10.76 37.32
CA ASP A 245 10.95 9.94 36.15
C ASP A 245 10.17 10.75 35.10
N VAL A 246 9.20 11.55 35.54
CA VAL A 246 8.43 12.45 34.67
C VAL A 246 9.37 13.51 34.05
N GLY A 247 10.28 14.08 34.84
CA GLY A 247 11.28 15.03 34.35
C GLY A 247 12.20 14.42 33.28
N MET A 248 12.68 13.20 33.47
CA MET A 248 13.51 12.47 32.49
C MET A 248 12.73 12.13 31.23
N ALA A 249 11.46 11.72 31.35
CA ALA A 249 10.60 11.46 30.19
C ALA A 249 10.34 12.74 29.37
N MET A 250 10.07 13.87 30.05
CA MET A 250 9.90 15.16 29.38
C MET A 250 11.20 15.63 28.71
N LEU A 251 12.35 15.46 29.37
CA LEU A 251 13.66 15.75 28.80
C LEU A 251 13.92 14.92 27.53
N TYR A 252 13.57 13.63 27.54
CA TYR A 252 13.69 12.76 26.38
C TYR A 252 12.84 13.25 25.20
N VAL A 253 11.58 13.62 25.45
CA VAL A 253 10.69 14.21 24.43
C VAL A 253 11.27 15.52 23.90
N CYS A 254 11.81 16.39 24.76
CA CYS A 254 12.48 17.62 24.36
C CYS A 254 13.69 17.35 23.45
N ILE A 255 14.55 16.39 23.79
CA ILE A 255 15.71 16.01 22.96
C ILE A 255 15.24 15.51 21.59
N LEU A 256 14.18 14.69 21.54
CA LEU A 256 13.62 14.20 20.28
C LEU A 256 13.12 15.34 19.39
N VAL A 257 12.35 16.26 19.97
CA VAL A 257 11.69 17.35 19.23
C VAL A 257 12.67 18.45 18.82
N PHE A 258 13.63 18.80 19.68
CA PHE A 258 14.52 19.94 19.48
C PHE A 258 15.92 19.58 18.97
N VAL A 259 16.39 18.33 19.13
CA VAL A 259 17.73 17.91 18.69
C VAL A 259 17.63 16.92 17.53
N LEU A 260 16.98 15.77 17.75
CA LEU A 260 16.96 14.68 16.77
C LEU A 260 16.17 15.06 15.52
N ARG A 261 14.93 15.55 15.68
CA ARG A 261 14.07 15.89 14.54
C ARG A 261 14.64 17.04 13.68
N PRO A 262 15.16 18.14 14.25
CA PRO A 262 15.82 19.19 13.47
C PRO A 262 17.13 18.73 12.84
N GLY A 263 17.91 17.89 13.54
CA GLY A 263 19.12 17.27 13.00
C GLY A 263 18.83 16.43 11.75
N MET A 264 17.80 15.59 11.80
CA MET A 264 17.36 14.79 10.64
C MET A 264 16.85 15.67 9.50
N LYS A 265 16.07 16.72 9.79
CA LYS A 265 15.63 17.68 8.76
C LYS A 265 16.80 18.45 8.12
N TRP A 266 17.82 18.76 8.90
CA TRP A 266 19.03 19.39 8.39
C TRP A 266 19.82 18.44 7.48
N MET A 267 19.91 17.14 7.82
CA MET A 267 20.48 16.12 6.94
C MET A 267 19.69 16.01 5.61
N VAL A 268 18.36 16.08 5.67
CA VAL A 268 17.51 16.08 4.46
C VAL A 268 17.81 17.28 3.58
N LYS A 269 17.89 18.51 4.13
CA LYS A 269 18.21 19.72 3.36
C LYS A 269 19.56 19.67 2.66
N ARG A 270 20.50 18.86 3.17
CA ARG A 270 21.84 18.68 2.60
C ARG A 270 21.91 17.56 1.56
N THR A 271 20.83 16.82 1.38
CA THR A 271 20.70 15.74 0.40
C THR A 271 19.95 16.28 -0.82
N PRO A 272 20.53 16.27 -2.03
CA PRO A 272 19.85 16.78 -3.23
C PRO A 272 18.60 15.96 -3.57
N GLU A 273 17.51 16.62 -3.99
CA GLU A 273 16.18 16.03 -4.22
C GLU A 273 16.15 14.90 -5.28
N ALA A 274 17.15 14.85 -6.16
CA ALA A 274 17.25 13.87 -7.25
C ALA A 274 18.33 12.78 -7.03
N GLY A 275 18.98 12.74 -5.86
CA GLY A 275 20.07 11.81 -5.57
C GLY A 275 19.74 10.81 -4.48
N GLN A 276 20.18 9.56 -4.65
CA GLN A 276 20.22 8.55 -3.59
C GLN A 276 20.85 9.14 -2.33
N ILE A 277 20.28 8.85 -1.15
CA ILE A 277 20.84 9.28 0.14
C ILE A 277 22.34 8.91 0.15
N LYS A 278 23.23 9.87 0.46
CA LYS A 278 24.65 9.58 0.68
C LYS A 278 24.78 8.45 1.70
N ASP A 279 25.49 7.37 1.36
CA ASP A 279 25.58 6.17 2.21
C ASP A 279 26.04 6.51 3.65
N THR A 280 26.84 7.56 3.83
CA THR A 280 27.22 8.12 5.13
C THR A 280 26.02 8.46 6.01
N CYS A 281 24.98 9.11 5.48
CA CYS A 281 23.77 9.45 6.24
C CYS A 281 23.00 8.19 6.67
N PHE A 282 22.95 7.19 5.79
CA PHE A 282 22.31 5.91 6.08
C PHE A 282 23.02 5.16 7.22
N TYR A 283 24.36 5.09 7.19
CA TYR A 283 25.15 4.48 8.28
C TYR A 283 24.97 5.21 9.62
N ILE A 284 24.94 6.54 9.62
CA ILE A 284 24.70 7.34 10.84
C ILE A 284 23.34 7.00 11.45
N ILE A 285 22.29 6.86 10.63
CA ILE A 285 20.94 6.52 11.10
C ILE A 285 20.90 5.11 11.67
N ILE A 286 21.54 4.13 11.02
CA ILE A 286 21.61 2.75 11.53
C ILE A 286 22.35 2.70 12.87
N LEU A 287 23.48 3.42 12.99
CA LEU A 287 24.25 3.47 14.23
C LEU A 287 23.44 4.14 15.36
N ALA A 288 22.74 5.24 15.05
CA ALA A 288 21.84 5.88 15.99
C ALA A 288 20.69 4.94 16.42
N PHE A 289 20.08 4.22 15.48
CA PHE A 289 19.06 3.21 15.75
C PHE A 289 19.58 2.09 16.67
N MET A 290 20.77 1.53 16.39
CA MET A 290 21.39 0.49 17.22
C MET A 290 21.65 0.95 18.67
N THR A 291 22.00 2.22 18.85
CA THR A 291 22.23 2.80 20.18
C THR A 291 20.95 3.25 20.90
N SER A 292 19.84 3.38 20.16
CA SER A 292 18.58 3.94 20.68
C SER A 292 18.00 3.21 21.90
N PRO A 293 18.00 1.85 22.01
CA PRO A 293 17.42 1.19 23.18
C PRO A 293 18.16 1.54 24.47
N ARG A 294 19.50 1.62 24.39
CA ARG A 294 20.36 1.98 25.53
C ARG A 294 20.16 3.44 25.91
N PHE A 295 20.00 4.33 24.92
CA PHE A 295 19.71 5.73 25.16
C PHE A 295 18.36 5.92 25.85
N THR A 296 17.30 5.26 25.38
CA THR A 296 15.95 5.33 25.97
C THR A 296 15.91 4.75 27.40
N ALA A 297 16.68 3.69 27.67
CA ALA A 297 16.80 3.13 29.01
C ALA A 297 17.40 4.12 30.04
N LEU A 298 18.28 5.03 29.62
CA LEU A 298 18.82 6.09 30.49
C LEU A 298 17.72 7.06 30.98
N PHE A 299 16.70 7.28 30.16
CA PHE A 299 15.55 8.14 30.49
C PHE A 299 14.42 7.40 31.21
N ARG A 300 14.64 6.15 31.67
CA ARG A 300 13.64 5.31 32.35
C ARG A 300 12.35 5.10 31.53
N VAL A 301 12.44 5.24 30.21
CA VAL A 301 11.38 4.87 29.27
C VAL A 301 11.57 3.39 28.92
N TYR A 302 10.47 2.67 28.69
CA TYR A 302 10.51 1.25 28.35
C TYR A 302 11.34 1.01 27.08
N PHE A 303 12.38 0.17 27.18
CA PHE A 303 13.47 0.09 26.20
C PHE A 303 13.01 -0.24 24.77
N LEU A 304 11.93 -1.02 24.64
CA LEU A 304 11.39 -1.45 23.36
C LEU A 304 10.79 -0.29 22.55
N TYR A 305 10.22 0.72 23.23
CA TYR A 305 9.71 1.91 22.55
C TYR A 305 10.84 2.82 22.07
N GLY A 306 12.10 2.60 22.46
CA GLY A 306 13.23 3.42 22.03
C GLY A 306 13.39 3.48 20.51
N PRO A 307 13.60 2.33 19.85
CA PRO A 307 13.58 2.22 18.39
C PRO A 307 12.36 2.84 17.71
N PHE A 308 11.16 2.59 18.27
CA PHE A 308 9.91 3.12 17.72
C PHE A 308 9.87 4.64 17.79
N ILE A 309 10.17 5.23 18.95
CA ILE A 309 10.20 6.67 19.17
C ILE A 309 11.30 7.34 18.34
N PHE A 310 12.46 6.69 18.19
CA PHE A 310 13.51 7.16 17.29
C PHE A 310 13.03 7.16 15.83
N GLY A 311 12.28 6.14 15.41
CA GLY A 311 11.61 6.10 14.10
C GLY A 311 10.67 7.28 13.88
N LEU A 312 9.88 7.67 14.88
CA LEU A 312 8.99 8.85 14.83
C LEU A 312 9.74 10.18 14.67
N ALA A 313 11.01 10.24 15.06
CA ALA A 313 11.84 11.44 14.90
C ALA A 313 12.37 11.58 13.46
N VAL A 314 12.44 10.49 12.70
CA VAL A 314 12.80 10.50 11.28
C VAL A 314 11.66 11.16 10.51
N PRO A 315 11.93 12.19 9.67
CA PRO A 315 10.91 12.81 8.85
C PRO A 315 10.29 11.77 7.91
N ASP A 316 8.97 11.71 7.96
CA ASP A 316 8.12 10.88 7.14
C ASP A 316 8.18 11.33 5.66
N GLY A 317 8.38 10.38 4.75
CA GLY A 317 8.42 10.63 3.30
C GLY A 317 9.82 10.86 2.69
N PRO A 318 9.88 11.26 1.41
CA PRO A 318 11.12 11.43 0.67
C PRO A 318 11.91 12.68 1.06
N PRO A 319 13.26 12.65 0.91
CA PRO A 319 14.09 11.53 0.42
C PRO A 319 14.53 10.54 1.52
N LEU A 320 14.43 10.90 2.80
CA LEU A 320 15.10 10.16 3.89
C LEU A 320 14.31 8.94 4.39
N GLY A 321 13.07 9.14 4.83
CA GLY A 321 12.22 8.06 5.34
C GLY A 321 11.88 7.06 4.24
N SER A 322 11.65 7.54 3.02
CA SER A 322 11.40 6.68 1.85
C SER A 322 12.53 5.71 1.56
N ALA A 323 13.76 6.20 1.43
CA ALA A 323 14.87 5.32 1.06
C ALA A 323 15.32 4.42 2.22
N LEU A 324 15.08 4.82 3.47
CA LEU A 324 15.28 3.94 4.62
C LEU A 324 14.29 2.76 4.60
N VAL A 325 13.00 3.03 4.37
CA VAL A 325 11.98 1.99 4.22
C VAL A 325 12.27 1.12 3.00
N GLU A 326 12.59 1.70 1.85
CA GLU A 326 12.88 0.95 0.62
C GLU A 326 14.09 0.01 0.75
N LYS A 327 15.15 0.43 1.46
CA LYS A 327 16.34 -0.41 1.68
C LYS A 327 16.15 -1.47 2.78
N LEU A 328 15.47 -1.14 3.89
CA LEU A 328 15.40 -2.03 5.06
C LEU A 328 14.15 -2.89 5.12
N ASP A 329 12.98 -2.41 4.67
CA ASP A 329 11.71 -3.13 4.79
C ASP A 329 11.71 -4.50 4.11
N PRO A 330 12.32 -4.70 2.91
CA PRO A 330 12.41 -6.04 2.30
C PRO A 330 13.20 -7.03 3.17
N VAL A 331 14.29 -6.58 3.79
CA VAL A 331 15.11 -7.43 4.67
C VAL A 331 14.38 -7.71 5.98
N VAL A 332 13.71 -6.71 6.55
CA VAL A 332 12.98 -6.85 7.81
C VAL A 332 11.78 -7.75 7.66
N SER A 333 10.91 -7.49 6.67
CA SER A 333 9.71 -8.29 6.41
C SER A 333 10.03 -9.68 5.85
N GLY A 334 11.07 -9.81 5.02
CA GLY A 334 11.42 -11.06 4.35
C GLY A 334 12.26 -12.03 5.18
N LEU A 335 13.13 -11.54 6.07
CA LEU A 335 14.05 -12.38 6.86
C LEU A 335 13.79 -12.28 8.36
N PHE A 336 13.87 -11.06 8.92
CA PHE A 336 13.87 -10.86 10.37
C PHE A 336 12.52 -11.14 11.03
N MET A 337 11.42 -10.74 10.40
CA MET A 337 10.06 -10.91 10.90
C MET A 337 9.64 -12.39 10.98
N PRO A 338 9.86 -13.22 9.95
CA PRO A 338 9.67 -14.67 10.06
C PRO A 338 10.45 -15.27 11.22
N ILE A 339 11.74 -14.95 11.34
CA ILE A 339 12.58 -15.48 12.42
C ILE A 339 11.98 -15.12 13.78
N PHE A 340 11.60 -13.85 13.98
CA PHE A 340 10.99 -13.41 15.23
C PHE A 340 9.67 -14.13 15.53
N ALA A 341 8.72 -14.13 14.59
CA ALA A 341 7.41 -14.76 14.78
C ALA A 341 7.55 -16.27 15.05
N THR A 342 8.44 -16.95 14.35
CA THR A 342 8.73 -18.36 14.57
C THR A 342 9.39 -18.59 15.93
N THR A 343 10.33 -17.74 16.38
CA THR A 343 10.89 -17.89 17.74
C THR A 343 9.86 -17.73 18.84
N CYS A 344 8.88 -16.82 18.67
CA CYS A 344 7.74 -16.71 19.58
C CYS A 344 6.90 -17.99 19.57
N GLY A 345 6.69 -18.61 18.40
CA GLY A 345 5.98 -19.87 18.26
C GLY A 345 6.71 -21.07 18.87
N MET A 346 8.05 -21.13 18.76
CA MET A 346 8.86 -22.22 19.33
C MET A 346 8.82 -22.24 20.87
N ARG A 347 8.55 -21.09 21.50
CA ARG A 347 8.36 -20.98 22.95
C ARG A 347 6.98 -21.43 23.42
N PHE A 348 6.06 -21.69 22.49
CA PHE A 348 4.72 -22.16 22.83
C PHE A 348 4.77 -23.64 23.20
N ASP A 349 4.19 -23.95 24.36
CA ASP A 349 4.05 -25.32 24.85
C ASP A 349 2.62 -25.55 25.34
N LEU A 350 2.01 -26.63 24.84
CA LEU A 350 0.65 -27.05 25.19
C LEU A 350 0.57 -27.65 26.61
N SER A 351 1.68 -28.12 27.18
CA SER A 351 1.73 -28.74 28.50
C SER A 351 1.24 -27.78 29.59
N TYR A 352 1.48 -26.47 29.43
CA TYR A 352 1.05 -25.43 30.35
C TYR A 352 -0.48 -25.27 30.44
N PHE A 353 -1.26 -25.76 29.46
CA PHE A 353 -2.71 -25.79 29.59
C PHE A 353 -3.18 -26.83 30.61
N LYS A 354 -2.48 -27.97 30.69
CA LYS A 354 -2.81 -29.05 31.63
C LYS A 354 -2.48 -28.66 33.08
N TYR A 355 -1.43 -27.88 33.28
CA TYR A 355 -0.96 -27.42 34.59
C TYR A 355 -1.24 -25.93 34.85
N SER A 356 -2.18 -25.34 34.11
CA SER A 356 -2.48 -23.90 34.15
C SER A 356 -2.92 -23.44 35.54
N THR A 357 -2.35 -22.33 36.00
CA THR A 357 -2.79 -21.73 37.26
C THR A 357 -4.18 -21.09 37.10
N LYS A 358 -4.99 -21.10 38.18
CA LYS A 358 -6.28 -20.37 38.19
C LYS A 358 -6.09 -18.89 37.84
N TYR A 359 -4.96 -18.30 38.21
CA TYR A 359 -4.59 -16.94 37.85
C TYR A 359 -4.46 -16.77 36.34
N ALA A 360 -3.75 -17.66 35.65
CA ALA A 360 -3.63 -17.60 34.19
C ALA A 360 -4.96 -17.76 33.47
N TYR A 361 -5.83 -18.65 33.95
CA TYR A 361 -7.19 -18.77 33.44
C TYR A 361 -7.99 -17.46 33.61
N HIS A 362 -7.93 -16.81 34.78
CA HIS A 362 -8.59 -15.52 34.99
C HIS A 362 -8.06 -14.43 34.06
N GLN A 363 -6.75 -14.42 33.77
CA GLN A 363 -6.15 -13.49 32.82
C GLN A 363 -6.63 -13.73 31.39
N ALA A 364 -6.75 -15.00 30.98
CA ALA A 364 -7.28 -15.38 29.68
C ALA A 364 -8.75 -14.93 29.52
N VAL A 365 -9.58 -15.15 30.54
CA VAL A 365 -10.98 -14.68 30.57
C VAL A 365 -11.03 -13.15 30.47
N GLY A 366 -10.18 -12.44 31.22
CA GLY A 366 -10.06 -10.98 31.11
C GLY A 366 -9.71 -10.52 29.70
N ALA A 367 -8.76 -11.19 29.03
CA ALA A 367 -8.39 -10.88 27.65
C ALA A 367 -9.57 -11.06 26.68
N VAL A 368 -10.35 -12.14 26.81
CA VAL A 368 -11.55 -12.39 25.98
C VAL A 368 -12.62 -11.33 26.23
N VAL A 369 -12.91 -11.00 27.49
CA VAL A 369 -13.87 -9.93 27.84
C VAL A 369 -13.44 -8.60 27.24
N THR A 370 -12.16 -8.26 27.31
CA THR A 370 -11.59 -7.03 26.74
C THR A 370 -11.82 -6.96 25.24
N LEU A 371 -11.61 -8.06 24.52
CA LEU A 371 -11.85 -8.14 23.08
C LEU A 371 -13.33 -7.92 22.74
N ILE A 372 -14.25 -8.54 23.49
CA ILE A 372 -15.70 -8.39 23.28
C ILE A 372 -16.14 -6.95 23.53
N ILE A 373 -15.70 -6.34 24.63
CA ILE A 373 -16.01 -4.94 24.97
C ILE A 373 -15.41 -4.00 23.91
N LYS A 374 -14.17 -4.25 23.50
CA LYS A 374 -13.49 -3.44 22.48
C LYS A 374 -14.22 -3.48 21.16
N PHE A 375 -14.65 -4.67 20.74
CA PHE A 375 -15.47 -4.88 19.55
C PHE A 375 -16.78 -4.09 19.66
N GLY A 376 -17.49 -4.22 20.79
CA GLY A 376 -18.76 -3.53 21.03
C GLY A 376 -18.64 -2.01 20.97
N VAL A 377 -17.63 -1.42 21.63
CA VAL A 377 -17.40 0.03 21.63
C VAL A 377 -16.98 0.51 20.23
N SER A 378 -16.10 -0.24 19.56
CA SER A 378 -15.64 0.08 18.20
C SER A 378 -16.75 -0.05 17.16
N LEU A 379 -17.78 -0.85 17.41
CA LEU A 379 -18.98 -0.97 16.58
C LEU A 379 -20.00 0.13 16.87
N LEU A 380 -20.21 0.46 18.14
CA LEU A 380 -21.22 1.44 18.56
C LEU A 380 -20.89 2.85 18.08
N LEU A 381 -19.62 3.28 18.17
CA LEU A 381 -19.20 4.64 17.81
C LEU A 381 -19.49 4.99 16.32
N PRO A 382 -19.11 4.18 15.32
CA PRO A 382 -19.45 4.43 13.93
C PRO A 382 -20.97 4.40 13.66
N LEU A 383 -21.71 3.51 14.32
CA LEU A 383 -23.17 3.42 14.18
C LEU A 383 -23.86 4.70 14.67
N LEU A 384 -23.40 5.27 15.79
CA LEU A 384 -23.89 6.56 16.29
C LEU A 384 -23.60 7.71 15.32
N CYS A 385 -22.54 7.60 14.53
CA CYS A 385 -22.18 8.55 13.49
C CYS A 385 -22.80 8.25 12.11
N LYS A 386 -23.83 7.40 12.04
CA LYS A 386 -24.59 7.05 10.82
C LYS A 386 -23.76 6.39 9.71
N MET A 387 -22.67 5.70 10.08
CA MET A 387 -21.90 4.91 9.12
C MET A 387 -22.69 3.64 8.74
N PRO A 388 -22.61 3.13 7.49
CA PRO A 388 -23.28 1.90 7.09
C PRO A 388 -22.94 0.74 8.04
N THR A 389 -23.92 -0.11 8.35
CA THR A 389 -23.75 -1.18 9.35
C THR A 389 -22.64 -2.14 8.96
N ARG A 390 -22.55 -2.53 7.68
CA ARG A 390 -21.48 -3.40 7.17
C ARG A 390 -20.09 -2.81 7.37
N ASP A 391 -19.91 -1.52 7.06
CA ASP A 391 -18.64 -0.83 7.22
C ASP A 391 -18.29 -0.65 8.70
N SER A 392 -19.29 -0.43 9.55
CA SER A 392 -19.12 -0.36 11.01
C SER A 392 -18.64 -1.69 11.60
N PHE A 393 -19.21 -2.82 11.15
CA PHE A 393 -18.75 -4.16 11.53
C PHE A 393 -17.32 -4.42 11.04
N ALA A 394 -17.01 -4.09 9.78
CA ALA A 394 -15.67 -4.23 9.25
C ALA A 394 -14.65 -3.40 10.06
N LEU A 395 -14.98 -2.15 10.40
CA LEU A 395 -14.13 -1.30 11.25
C LEU A 395 -13.90 -1.91 12.64
N ALA A 396 -14.96 -2.41 13.27
CA ALA A 396 -14.86 -3.03 14.58
C ALA A 396 -13.93 -4.25 14.57
N PHE A 397 -14.00 -5.10 13.53
CA PHE A 397 -13.05 -6.21 13.34
C PHE A 397 -11.61 -5.72 13.13
N ILE A 398 -11.40 -4.67 12.33
CA ILE A 398 -10.07 -4.07 12.13
C ILE A 398 -9.50 -3.59 13.47
N MET A 399 -10.30 -2.92 14.29
CA MET A 399 -9.86 -2.33 15.57
C MET A 399 -9.56 -3.36 16.68
N ILE A 400 -10.08 -4.59 16.59
CA ILE A 400 -9.73 -5.67 17.53
C ILE A 400 -8.55 -6.52 17.07
N SER A 401 -7.98 -6.25 15.90
CA SER A 401 -6.84 -7.00 15.39
C SER A 401 -5.65 -6.99 16.36
N LYS A 402 -5.00 -8.14 16.45
CA LYS A 402 -3.83 -8.42 17.29
C LYS A 402 -2.82 -9.20 16.44
N GLY A 403 -1.53 -8.96 16.62
CA GLY A 403 -0.52 -9.58 15.78
C GLY A 403 0.89 -9.53 16.37
N ILE A 404 1.85 -9.22 15.51
CA ILE A 404 3.29 -9.26 15.81
C ILE A 404 3.70 -8.35 16.99
N VAL A 405 3.07 -7.19 17.15
CA VAL A 405 3.43 -6.23 18.22
C VAL A 405 3.01 -6.77 19.58
N GLU A 406 1.83 -7.36 19.68
CA GLU A 406 1.33 -7.91 20.94
C GLU A 406 2.02 -9.21 21.32
N ILE A 407 2.25 -10.14 20.37
CA ILE A 407 3.03 -11.35 20.68
C ILE A 407 4.45 -10.99 21.12
N GLY A 408 5.07 -9.97 20.49
CA GLY A 408 6.39 -9.51 20.86
C GLY A 408 6.42 -8.85 22.23
N SER A 409 5.40 -8.06 22.55
CA SER A 409 5.23 -7.48 23.89
C SER A 409 5.09 -8.57 24.95
N TYR A 410 4.28 -9.61 24.70
CA TYR A 410 4.12 -10.74 25.63
C TYR A 410 5.40 -11.58 25.77
N SER A 411 6.14 -11.80 24.68
CA SER A 411 7.43 -12.49 24.71
C SER A 411 8.43 -11.77 25.60
N ILE A 412 8.54 -10.45 25.50
CA ILE A 412 9.45 -9.65 26.34
C ILE A 412 8.99 -9.59 27.79
N MET A 413 7.67 -9.50 28.02
CA MET A 413 7.11 -9.55 29.37
C MET A 413 7.33 -10.91 30.04
N ASN A 414 7.32 -12.00 29.27
CA ASN A 414 7.69 -13.33 29.74
C ASN A 414 9.19 -13.39 30.09
N ASP A 415 10.06 -12.88 29.21
CA ASP A 415 11.52 -12.82 29.45
C ASP A 415 11.86 -11.98 30.70
N SER A 416 11.07 -10.95 30.98
CA SER A 416 11.21 -10.09 32.18
C SER A 416 10.53 -10.67 33.43
N ARG A 417 9.95 -11.87 33.37
CA ARG A 417 9.17 -12.53 34.44
C ARG A 417 8.02 -11.68 35.00
N ILE A 418 7.46 -10.82 34.14
CA ILE A 418 6.23 -10.07 34.44
C ILE A 418 5.03 -10.99 34.25
N ILE A 419 5.05 -11.78 33.18
CA ILE A 419 4.06 -12.81 32.84
C ILE A 419 4.68 -14.19 33.09
N SER A 420 3.87 -15.16 33.49
CA SER A 420 4.26 -16.58 33.59
C SER A 420 3.99 -17.33 32.27
N GLU A 421 4.70 -18.43 32.05
CA GLU A 421 4.64 -19.21 30.81
C GLU A 421 3.23 -19.71 30.47
N ASP A 422 2.43 -20.04 31.50
CA ASP A 422 1.03 -20.42 31.34
C ASP A 422 0.17 -19.27 30.79
N ILE A 423 0.33 -18.04 31.29
CA ILE A 423 -0.36 -16.87 30.73
C ILE A 423 0.10 -16.64 29.29
N PHE A 424 1.40 -16.67 29.02
CA PHE A 424 1.93 -16.49 27.66
C PHE A 424 1.31 -17.47 26.66
N ALA A 425 1.16 -18.74 27.03
CA ALA A 425 0.49 -19.75 26.21
C ALA A 425 -0.98 -19.40 25.93
N HIS A 426 -1.77 -19.01 26.95
CA HIS A 426 -3.16 -18.61 26.76
C HIS A 426 -3.31 -17.41 25.82
N LEU A 427 -2.42 -16.42 25.95
CA LEU A 427 -2.46 -15.21 25.12
C LEU A 427 -2.05 -15.46 23.68
N THR A 428 -1.09 -16.36 23.47
CA THR A 428 -0.68 -16.79 22.14
C THR A 428 -1.85 -17.44 21.39
N ILE A 429 -2.65 -18.29 22.06
CA ILE A 429 -3.87 -18.85 21.48
C ILE A 429 -4.88 -17.75 21.12
N VAL A 430 -5.13 -16.80 22.04
CA VAL A 430 -6.05 -15.68 21.77
C VAL A 430 -5.60 -14.88 20.54
N ILE A 431 -4.30 -14.60 20.40
CA ILE A 431 -3.76 -13.92 19.21
C ILE A 431 -3.98 -14.76 17.95
N ILE A 432 -3.68 -16.07 17.98
CA ILE A 432 -3.88 -16.96 16.83
C ILE A 432 -5.35 -16.94 16.37
N ILE A 433 -6.29 -17.04 17.31
CA ILE A 433 -7.72 -17.01 17.02
C ILE A 433 -8.12 -15.66 16.40
N VAL A 434 -7.75 -14.55 17.04
CA VAL A 434 -8.12 -13.20 16.56
C VAL A 434 -7.49 -12.92 15.19
N ALA A 435 -6.20 -13.18 15.03
CA ALA A 435 -5.48 -12.96 13.77
C ALA A 435 -5.94 -13.91 12.64
N SER A 436 -6.62 -15.01 12.95
CA SER A 436 -7.26 -15.88 11.96
C SER A 436 -8.68 -15.43 11.59
N VAL A 437 -9.49 -15.09 12.59
CA VAL A 437 -10.91 -14.73 12.39
C VAL A 437 -11.07 -13.34 11.75
N VAL A 438 -10.28 -12.35 12.18
CA VAL A 438 -10.42 -10.96 11.74
C VAL A 438 -10.25 -10.79 10.22
N PRO A 439 -9.16 -11.28 9.57
CA PRO A 439 -8.98 -11.11 8.12
C PRO A 439 -10.11 -11.75 7.31
N ILE A 440 -10.57 -12.95 7.71
CA ILE A 440 -11.66 -13.68 7.06
C ILE A 440 -12.98 -12.90 7.20
N ALA A 441 -13.27 -12.39 8.41
CA ALA A 441 -14.47 -11.60 8.67
C ALA A 441 -14.48 -10.29 7.88
N VAL A 442 -13.38 -9.53 7.88
CA VAL A 442 -13.27 -8.26 7.15
C VAL A 442 -13.42 -8.50 5.65
N LYS A 443 -12.75 -9.51 5.09
CA LYS A 443 -12.86 -9.86 3.66
C LYS A 443 -14.28 -10.24 3.24
N LYS A 444 -15.05 -10.89 4.12
CA LYS A 444 -16.44 -11.26 3.86
C LYS A 444 -17.40 -10.07 3.98
N LEU A 445 -17.14 -9.18 4.93
CA LEU A 445 -17.99 -8.01 5.21
C LEU A 445 -17.75 -6.86 4.24
N TYR A 446 -16.50 -6.68 3.83
CA TYR A 446 -16.05 -5.59 2.98
C TYR A 446 -15.44 -6.16 1.70
N ASP A 447 -16.21 -6.08 0.61
CA ASP A 447 -15.76 -6.46 -0.72
C ASP A 447 -15.58 -5.20 -1.57
N PRO A 448 -14.33 -4.76 -1.83
CA PRO A 448 -14.07 -3.56 -2.60
C PRO A 448 -14.58 -3.68 -4.04
N SER A 449 -14.70 -4.91 -4.57
CA SER A 449 -15.14 -5.13 -5.96
C SER A 449 -16.62 -4.80 -6.17
N LYS A 450 -17.46 -4.95 -5.13
CA LYS A 450 -18.89 -4.62 -5.20
C LYS A 450 -19.15 -3.13 -5.34
N LYS A 451 -18.24 -2.27 -4.88
CA LYS A 451 -18.34 -0.82 -5.07
C LYS A 451 -18.33 -0.44 -6.56
N TYR A 452 -17.68 -1.24 -7.40
CA TYR A 452 -17.54 -0.99 -8.84
C TYR A 452 -18.61 -1.66 -9.71
N LEU A 453 -19.57 -2.38 -9.12
CA LEU A 453 -20.74 -2.89 -9.82
C LEU A 453 -21.71 -1.72 -10.08
N CYS A 454 -21.33 -0.82 -10.99
CA CYS A 454 -22.18 0.27 -11.41
C CYS A 454 -23.33 -0.31 -12.27
N PHE A 455 -24.54 -0.35 -11.71
CA PHE A 455 -25.74 -0.82 -12.43
C PHE A 455 -26.13 0.09 -13.60
N GLN A 456 -25.58 1.31 -13.67
CA GLN A 456 -25.87 2.29 -14.70
C GLN A 456 -24.66 2.45 -15.64
N LYS A 457 -24.89 2.31 -16.95
CA LYS A 457 -23.86 2.56 -17.97
C LYS A 457 -23.46 4.04 -17.95
N ARG A 458 -22.18 4.32 -17.71
CA ARG A 458 -21.53 5.63 -17.76
C ARG A 458 -20.58 5.67 -18.95
N THR A 459 -21.19 5.78 -20.13
CA THR A 459 -20.50 5.90 -21.40
C THR A 459 -20.75 7.30 -21.98
N ILE A 460 -19.81 7.81 -22.75
CA ILE A 460 -19.91 9.05 -23.52
C ILE A 460 -21.09 8.95 -24.48
N MET A 461 -21.32 7.78 -25.10
CA MET A 461 -22.48 7.53 -25.96
C MET A 461 -23.82 7.77 -25.26
N ASN A 462 -23.93 7.41 -23.98
CA ASN A 462 -25.17 7.56 -23.22
C ASN A 462 -25.32 8.94 -22.57
N SER A 463 -24.28 9.79 -22.63
CA SER A 463 -24.32 11.14 -22.10
C SER A 463 -25.02 12.07 -23.07
N ARG A 464 -26.03 12.80 -22.60
CA ARG A 464 -26.76 13.78 -23.41
C ARG A 464 -25.81 14.89 -23.89
N PHE A 465 -26.02 15.38 -25.11
CA PHE A 465 -25.16 16.39 -25.73
C PHE A 465 -25.06 17.70 -24.91
N ASN A 466 -26.17 18.21 -24.39
CA ASN A 466 -26.21 19.45 -23.59
C ASN A 466 -25.83 19.25 -22.11
N GLN A 467 -25.36 18.06 -21.73
CA GLN A 467 -24.93 17.77 -20.37
C GLN A 467 -23.41 17.91 -20.27
N GLU A 468 -22.96 18.47 -19.14
CA GLU A 468 -21.53 18.58 -18.83
C GLU A 468 -20.81 17.23 -18.97
N LEU A 469 -19.72 17.23 -19.73
CA LEU A 469 -18.88 16.05 -19.87
C LEU A 469 -17.90 16.00 -18.71
N ARG A 470 -18.17 15.09 -17.77
CA ARG A 470 -17.31 14.89 -16.59
C ARG A 470 -16.14 13.98 -16.94
N MET A 471 -14.94 14.53 -16.88
CA MET A 471 -13.68 13.85 -17.19
C MET A 471 -12.74 13.82 -15.97
N ILE A 472 -11.95 12.75 -15.84
CA ILE A 472 -10.80 12.71 -14.94
C ILE A 472 -9.52 12.72 -15.75
N GLY A 473 -8.60 13.63 -15.44
CA GLY A 473 -7.26 13.66 -16.03
C GLY A 473 -6.21 13.16 -15.03
N CYS A 474 -5.61 12.00 -15.28
CA CYS A 474 -4.59 11.42 -14.42
C CYS A 474 -3.19 11.99 -14.74
N VAL A 475 -2.55 12.64 -13.76
CA VAL A 475 -1.22 13.22 -13.88
C VAL A 475 -0.25 12.43 -13.00
N HIS A 476 0.87 11.98 -13.58
CA HIS A 476 1.95 11.28 -12.87
C HIS A 476 3.27 12.07 -12.96
N VAL A 477 3.56 12.66 -14.12
CA VAL A 477 4.84 13.31 -14.44
C VAL A 477 4.54 14.67 -15.10
N PRO A 478 5.38 15.71 -14.93
CA PRO A 478 5.08 17.07 -15.40
C PRO A 478 4.62 17.18 -16.85
N GLY A 479 5.21 16.36 -17.74
CA GLY A 479 4.83 16.33 -19.16
C GLY A 479 3.35 16.02 -19.40
N ASN A 480 2.70 15.20 -18.57
CA ASN A 480 1.31 14.78 -18.77
C ASN A 480 0.34 15.97 -18.70
N VAL A 481 0.70 17.02 -17.96
CA VAL A 481 -0.12 18.24 -17.85
C VAL A 481 -0.33 18.86 -19.22
N ASN A 482 0.75 19.01 -19.99
CA ASN A 482 0.69 19.60 -21.32
C ASN A 482 -0.05 18.68 -22.30
N SER A 483 0.16 17.37 -22.23
CA SER A 483 -0.53 16.40 -23.09
C SER A 483 -2.05 16.46 -22.89
N ILE A 484 -2.51 16.48 -21.63
CA ILE A 484 -3.93 16.58 -21.30
C ILE A 484 -4.50 17.94 -21.72
N ILE A 485 -3.80 19.05 -21.45
CA ILE A 485 -4.25 20.39 -21.88
C ILE A 485 -4.34 20.47 -23.41
N ASN A 486 -3.40 19.89 -24.16
CA ASN A 486 -3.45 19.85 -25.63
C ASN A 486 -4.67 19.06 -26.13
N LEU A 487 -5.00 17.94 -25.49
CA LEU A 487 -6.20 17.16 -25.80
C LEU A 487 -7.48 17.95 -25.49
N LEU A 488 -7.52 18.68 -24.37
CA LEU A 488 -8.67 19.51 -24.00
C LEU A 488 -8.82 20.73 -24.92
N ASN A 489 -7.72 21.34 -25.37
CA ASN A 489 -7.76 22.36 -26.41
C ASN A 489 -8.34 21.79 -27.72
N ALA A 490 -7.96 20.57 -28.09
CA ALA A 490 -8.50 19.88 -29.27
C ALA A 490 -10.00 19.55 -29.15
N SER A 491 -10.55 19.54 -27.94
CA SER A 491 -11.98 19.33 -27.70
C SER A 491 -12.84 20.59 -27.87
N CYS A 492 -12.22 21.77 -28.11
CA CYS A 492 -12.87 23.07 -28.28
C CYS A 492 -14.07 23.29 -27.34
N PRO A 493 -13.83 23.47 -26.02
CA PRO A 493 -14.92 23.57 -25.04
C PRO A 493 -15.76 24.83 -25.29
N THR A 494 -17.07 24.65 -25.48
CA THR A 494 -18.04 25.74 -25.65
C THR A 494 -19.00 25.82 -24.46
N ARG A 495 -19.77 26.91 -24.36
CA ARG A 495 -20.81 27.02 -23.33
C ARG A 495 -21.96 26.02 -23.50
N GLU A 496 -22.15 25.53 -24.73
CA GLU A 496 -23.17 24.53 -25.07
C GLU A 496 -22.68 23.10 -24.76
N CYS A 497 -21.36 22.87 -24.86
CA CYS A 497 -20.69 21.62 -24.52
C CYS A 497 -19.69 21.82 -23.36
N PRO A 498 -20.17 22.08 -22.12
CA PRO A 498 -19.27 22.33 -21.01
C PRO A 498 -18.50 21.07 -20.59
N ILE A 499 -17.25 21.25 -20.19
CA ILE A 499 -16.36 20.19 -19.69
C ILE A 499 -16.09 20.40 -18.20
N ALA A 500 -16.36 19.37 -17.40
CA ALA A 500 -16.00 19.35 -15.99
C ALA A 500 -14.79 18.41 -15.82
N LEU A 501 -13.62 18.98 -15.54
CA LEU A 501 -12.37 18.26 -15.42
C LEU A 501 -11.97 18.12 -13.94
N ASP A 502 -11.92 16.89 -13.45
CA ASP A 502 -11.31 16.57 -12.16
C ASP A 502 -9.86 16.07 -12.42
N VAL A 503 -8.87 16.92 -12.13
CA VAL A 503 -7.45 16.59 -12.29
C VAL A 503 -6.97 15.79 -11.07
N LEU A 504 -6.54 14.56 -11.28
CA LEU A 504 -6.02 13.69 -10.24
C LEU A 504 -4.50 13.54 -10.38
N HIS A 505 -3.76 14.16 -9.47
CA HIS A 505 -2.32 13.99 -9.36
C HIS A 505 -2.01 12.75 -8.51
N LEU A 506 -1.51 11.70 -9.15
CA LEU A 506 -1.16 10.42 -8.54
C LEU A 506 0.33 10.40 -8.19
N VAL A 507 0.63 10.35 -6.89
CA VAL A 507 1.99 10.34 -6.35
C VAL A 507 2.25 9.01 -5.65
N LYS A 508 3.39 8.37 -5.94
CA LYS A 508 3.81 7.13 -5.27
C LYS A 508 4.04 7.38 -3.79
N LEU A 509 3.31 6.64 -2.95
CA LEU A 509 3.57 6.59 -1.50
C LEU A 509 4.92 5.92 -1.29
N SER A 510 5.88 6.68 -0.75
CA SER A 510 7.22 6.20 -0.48
C SER A 510 7.64 6.68 0.92
N GLY A 511 7.93 5.73 1.82
CA GLY A 511 8.34 5.99 3.21
C GLY A 511 7.22 6.16 4.23
N GLN A 512 6.01 6.53 3.82
CA GLN A 512 4.82 6.60 4.69
C GLN A 512 3.95 5.33 4.56
N ALA A 513 3.23 4.96 5.63
CA ALA A 513 2.29 3.84 5.64
C ALA A 513 0.84 4.24 5.32
N THR A 514 0.49 5.51 5.49
CA THR A 514 -0.89 6.00 5.36
C THR A 514 -1.09 6.66 4.00
N PRO A 515 -2.06 6.20 3.19
CA PRO A 515 -2.38 6.85 1.94
C PRO A 515 -3.10 8.17 2.22
N LEU A 516 -2.86 9.17 1.38
CA LEU A 516 -3.43 10.51 1.50
C LEU A 516 -4.27 10.81 0.28
N PHE A 517 -5.47 11.35 0.50
CA PHE A 517 -6.30 11.88 -0.58
C PHE A 517 -6.70 13.30 -0.23
N ILE A 518 -6.22 14.26 -1.03
CA ILE A 518 -6.34 15.70 -0.75
C ILE A 518 -7.18 16.32 -1.86
N ALA A 519 -8.31 16.92 -1.48
CA ALA A 519 -9.08 17.81 -2.34
C ALA A 519 -8.58 19.25 -2.16
N HIS A 520 -8.09 19.87 -3.23
CA HIS A 520 -7.65 21.26 -3.19
C HIS A 520 -8.84 22.17 -3.48
N HIS A 521 -9.36 22.83 -2.44
CA HIS A 521 -10.43 23.81 -2.61
C HIS A 521 -9.91 25.12 -3.20
N LYS A 522 -10.79 25.87 -3.89
CA LYS A 522 -10.46 27.09 -4.67
C LYS A 522 -9.75 28.21 -3.87
N GLU A 523 -9.69 28.16 -2.53
CA GLU A 523 -9.20 29.24 -1.66
C GLU A 523 -8.00 28.92 -0.74
N GLN A 524 -7.31 27.78 -0.88
CA GLN A 524 -6.10 27.55 -0.06
C GLN A 524 -4.91 28.38 -0.56
N LYS A 525 -4.40 29.27 0.30
CA LYS A 525 -3.17 30.04 0.08
C LYS A 525 -2.01 29.09 -0.20
N ALA A 526 -1.33 29.31 -1.34
CA ALA A 526 -0.13 28.58 -1.73
C ALA A 526 0.87 28.54 -0.56
N SER A 527 1.20 27.34 -0.10
CA SER A 527 2.25 27.16 0.89
C SER A 527 3.58 27.61 0.31
N SER A 528 4.45 28.21 1.13
CA SER A 528 5.66 28.93 0.71
C SER A 528 6.74 28.10 -0.02
N ASN A 529 6.58 26.78 -0.15
CA ASN A 529 7.42 25.93 -0.98
C ASN A 529 6.63 25.50 -2.21
N LYS A 530 7.04 25.95 -3.41
CA LYS A 530 6.45 25.54 -4.69
C LYS A 530 6.61 24.02 -4.87
N SER A 531 5.61 23.25 -4.51
CA SER A 531 5.57 21.82 -4.77
C SER A 531 5.29 21.59 -6.26
N TYR A 532 5.77 20.48 -6.82
CA TYR A 532 5.41 20.06 -8.17
C TYR A 532 3.87 20.02 -8.35
N SER A 533 3.13 19.60 -7.32
CA SER A 533 1.66 19.65 -7.31
C SER A 533 1.10 21.07 -7.49
N ASP A 534 1.77 22.10 -6.98
CA ASP A 534 1.32 23.50 -7.13
C ASP A 534 1.48 23.97 -8.57
N ASN A 535 2.55 23.55 -9.26
CA ASN A 535 2.75 23.86 -10.67
C ASN A 535 1.65 23.24 -11.55
N VAL A 536 1.22 22.01 -11.24
CA VAL A 536 0.08 21.36 -11.91
C VAL A 536 -1.19 22.17 -11.70
N VAL A 537 -1.46 22.60 -10.46
CA VAL A 537 -2.63 23.43 -10.14
C VAL A 537 -2.62 24.76 -10.88
N VAL A 538 -1.45 25.41 -10.98
CA VAL A 538 -1.32 26.69 -11.70
C VAL A 538 -1.60 26.54 -13.20
N ALA A 539 -1.07 25.49 -13.84
CA ALA A 539 -1.23 25.27 -15.28
C ALA A 539 -2.69 25.09 -15.70
N PHE A 540 -3.42 24.23 -14.99
CA PHE A 540 -4.83 23.98 -15.29
C PHE A 540 -5.76 25.12 -14.81
N LYS A 541 -5.39 25.89 -13.78
CA LYS A 541 -6.11 27.13 -13.45
C LYS A 541 -5.96 28.18 -14.54
N GLN A 542 -4.80 28.22 -15.22
CA GLN A 542 -4.65 29.08 -16.39
C GLN A 542 -5.60 28.63 -17.50
N PHE A 543 -5.67 27.33 -17.79
CA PHE A 543 -6.61 26.77 -18.75
C PHE A 543 -8.09 27.06 -18.43
N GLU A 544 -8.50 27.01 -17.14
CA GLU A 544 -9.86 27.39 -16.69
C GLU A 544 -10.15 28.89 -16.97
N ARG A 545 -9.15 29.77 -16.81
CA ARG A 545 -9.29 31.20 -17.10
C ARG A 545 -9.37 31.49 -18.60
N ASP A 546 -8.65 30.73 -19.42
CA ASP A 546 -8.66 30.90 -20.86
C ASP A 546 -10.03 30.48 -21.46
N ASN A 547 -10.78 29.59 -20.77
CA ASN A 547 -12.07 29.04 -21.21
C ASN A 547 -13.22 29.30 -20.23
N LEU A 548 -13.39 30.56 -19.81
CA LEU A 548 -14.36 30.96 -18.79
C LEU A 548 -15.81 30.58 -19.12
N GLY A 549 -16.39 29.73 -18.26
CA GLY A 549 -17.79 29.29 -18.35
C GLY A 549 -18.02 28.09 -19.27
N ALA A 550 -17.00 27.62 -19.98
CA ALA A 550 -17.03 26.37 -20.75
C ALA A 550 -16.31 25.23 -20.03
N VAL A 551 -15.27 25.53 -19.23
CA VAL A 551 -14.52 24.53 -18.46
C VAL A 551 -14.62 24.82 -16.97
N SER A 552 -14.84 23.78 -16.16
CA SER A 552 -14.65 23.82 -14.71
C SER A 552 -13.57 22.82 -14.30
N VAL A 553 -12.63 23.24 -13.46
CA VAL A 553 -11.52 22.38 -13.02
C VAL A 553 -11.51 22.21 -11.51
N ASN A 554 -11.41 20.96 -11.04
CA ASN A 554 -11.13 20.65 -9.64
C ASN A 554 -9.84 19.82 -9.53
N PHE A 555 -9.14 19.97 -8.41
CA PHE A 555 -7.82 19.37 -8.22
C PHE A 555 -7.82 18.42 -7.04
N PHE A 556 -7.31 17.22 -7.28
CA PHE A 556 -7.12 16.18 -6.29
C PHE A 556 -5.68 15.69 -6.32
N THR A 557 -5.13 15.38 -5.15
CA THR A 557 -3.82 14.70 -5.03
C THR A 557 -4.01 13.43 -4.23
N ALA A 558 -3.65 12.29 -4.82
CA ALA A 558 -3.65 11.00 -4.15
C ALA A 558 -2.22 10.50 -3.98
N VAL A 559 -1.83 10.24 -2.74
CA VAL A 559 -0.54 9.66 -2.38
C VAL A 559 -0.79 8.24 -1.91
N SER A 560 -0.46 7.26 -2.75
CA SER A 560 -0.87 5.87 -2.54
C SER A 560 0.19 4.86 -3.00
N PRO A 561 0.21 3.65 -2.43
CA PRO A 561 1.05 2.56 -2.95
C PRO A 561 0.76 2.31 -4.43
N SER A 562 1.79 2.04 -5.24
CA SER A 562 1.66 1.91 -6.70
C SER A 562 0.66 0.84 -7.14
N ASN A 563 0.55 -0.24 -6.36
CA ASN A 563 -0.37 -1.35 -6.58
C ASN A 563 -1.84 -1.04 -6.20
N LEU A 564 -2.12 0.10 -5.57
CA LEU A 564 -3.47 0.49 -5.12
C LEU A 564 -3.93 1.85 -5.71
N MET A 565 -3.10 2.52 -6.52
CA MET A 565 -3.45 3.81 -7.15
C MET A 565 -4.70 3.74 -8.05
N TYR A 566 -4.99 2.56 -8.63
CA TYR A 566 -6.20 2.38 -9.44
C TYR A 566 -7.46 2.61 -8.60
N GLU A 567 -7.41 2.28 -7.30
CA GLU A 567 -8.54 2.37 -6.39
C GLU A 567 -8.94 3.83 -6.17
N ASP A 568 -7.96 4.73 -6.01
CA ASP A 568 -8.21 6.17 -5.86
C ASP A 568 -8.84 6.77 -7.12
N THR A 569 -8.34 6.36 -8.29
CA THR A 569 -8.88 6.82 -9.58
C THR A 569 -10.31 6.34 -9.79
N CYS A 570 -10.58 5.06 -9.54
CA CYS A 570 -11.92 4.49 -9.71
C CYS A 570 -12.90 5.00 -8.64
N ASN A 571 -12.43 5.25 -7.41
CA ASN A 571 -13.24 5.84 -6.34
C ASN A 571 -13.63 7.28 -6.70
N LEU A 572 -12.68 8.10 -7.13
CA LEU A 572 -12.96 9.46 -7.58
C LEU A 572 -13.96 9.47 -8.75
N ALA A 573 -13.78 8.55 -9.71
CA ALA A 573 -14.70 8.39 -10.84
C ALA A 573 -16.12 8.01 -10.39
N MET A 574 -16.25 7.18 -9.36
CA MET A 574 -17.54 6.84 -8.77
C MET A 574 -18.18 8.03 -8.06
N ASP A 575 -17.43 8.72 -7.22
CA ASP A 575 -17.93 9.80 -6.36
C ASP A 575 -18.34 11.04 -7.16
N ARG A 576 -17.64 11.32 -8.27
CA ARG A 576 -17.90 12.48 -9.15
C ARG A 576 -18.82 12.16 -10.33
N LEU A 577 -19.26 10.91 -10.44
CA LEU A 577 -20.07 10.41 -11.56
C LEU A 577 -19.40 10.67 -12.92
N THR A 578 -18.09 10.40 -13.00
CA THR A 578 -17.28 10.65 -14.18
C THR A 578 -17.70 9.73 -15.33
N SER A 579 -17.72 10.27 -16.55
CA SER A 579 -18.07 9.55 -17.78
C SER A 579 -16.84 9.10 -18.58
N PHE A 580 -15.69 9.76 -18.39
CA PHE A 580 -14.47 9.45 -19.12
C PHE A 580 -13.21 9.67 -18.27
N ILE A 581 -12.28 8.71 -18.26
CA ILE A 581 -10.99 8.81 -17.56
C ILE A 581 -9.87 8.88 -18.61
N ILE A 582 -9.00 9.88 -18.51
CA ILE A 582 -7.83 10.04 -19.38
C ILE A 582 -6.58 9.60 -18.61
N LEU A 583 -5.92 8.56 -19.12
CA LEU A 583 -4.69 8.00 -18.61
C LEU A 583 -3.52 8.36 -19.53
N PRO A 584 -2.35 8.74 -19.00
CA PRO A 584 -1.14 8.90 -19.80
C PRO A 584 -0.55 7.55 -20.18
N PHE A 585 0.15 7.49 -21.32
CA PHE A 585 0.92 6.31 -21.70
C PHE A 585 2.21 6.16 -20.88
N HIS A 586 2.61 4.91 -20.63
CA HIS A 586 3.75 4.57 -19.76
C HIS A 586 5.12 4.83 -20.39
N ARG A 587 5.16 5.01 -21.72
CA ARG A 587 6.39 5.23 -22.49
C ARG A 587 6.40 6.63 -23.07
N ARG A 588 7.56 7.26 -23.00
CA ARG A 588 7.82 8.59 -23.58
C ARG A 588 8.96 8.55 -24.57
N TRP A 589 8.93 9.50 -25.49
CA TRP A 589 9.89 9.61 -26.58
C TRP A 589 10.61 10.95 -26.50
N TYR A 590 11.93 10.93 -26.68
CA TYR A 590 12.66 12.13 -27.02
C TYR A 590 12.33 12.58 -28.46
N SER A 591 12.62 13.84 -28.78
CA SER A 591 12.43 14.41 -30.13
C SER A 591 13.19 13.68 -31.23
N ASP A 592 14.26 12.97 -30.86
CA ASP A 592 15.12 12.12 -31.70
C ASP A 592 14.59 10.69 -31.87
N GLY A 593 13.47 10.34 -31.24
CA GLY A 593 12.83 9.03 -31.37
C GLY A 593 13.39 7.95 -30.44
N SER A 594 14.37 8.29 -29.59
CA SER A 594 14.84 7.45 -28.50
C SER A 594 13.84 7.45 -27.33
N ILE A 595 13.85 6.40 -26.51
CA ILE A 595 12.93 6.24 -25.37
C ILE A 595 13.44 7.11 -24.22
N GLU A 596 12.64 8.08 -23.78
CA GLU A 596 12.98 8.95 -22.64
C GLU A 596 12.82 8.21 -21.30
N SER A 597 11.69 7.55 -21.14
CA SER A 597 11.37 6.82 -19.91
C SER A 597 10.31 5.77 -20.20
N GLU A 598 10.46 4.61 -19.58
CA GLU A 598 9.45 3.56 -19.55
C GLU A 598 9.15 3.20 -18.09
N ASP A 599 7.91 3.45 -17.67
CA ASP A 599 7.48 3.16 -16.30
C ASP A 599 6.58 1.92 -16.26
N GLN A 600 7.18 0.79 -15.90
CA GLN A 600 6.48 -0.49 -15.76
C GLN A 600 5.37 -0.44 -14.69
N THR A 601 5.51 0.43 -13.67
CA THR A 601 4.47 0.57 -12.64
C THR A 601 3.25 1.27 -13.20
N LEU A 602 3.44 2.28 -14.04
CA LEU A 602 2.35 2.98 -14.74
C LEU A 602 1.65 2.05 -15.74
N ARG A 603 2.41 1.18 -16.41
CA ARG A 603 1.84 0.13 -17.26
C ARG A 603 0.90 -0.80 -16.48
N SER A 604 1.35 -1.31 -15.34
CA SER A 604 0.51 -2.17 -14.49
C SER A 604 -0.75 -1.46 -13.99
N LEU A 605 -0.63 -0.17 -13.64
CA LEU A 605 -1.73 0.68 -13.22
C LEU A 605 -2.77 0.88 -14.33
N ASN A 606 -2.31 1.14 -15.56
CA ASN A 606 -3.21 1.31 -16.71
C ASN A 606 -4.03 0.03 -16.95
N PHE A 607 -3.43 -1.16 -16.83
CA PHE A 607 -4.17 -2.43 -16.92
C PHE A 607 -5.23 -2.55 -15.82
N ASP A 608 -4.86 -2.30 -14.56
CA ASP A 608 -5.79 -2.39 -13.43
C ASP A 608 -6.98 -1.41 -13.59
N ILE A 609 -6.75 -0.21 -14.11
CA ILE A 609 -7.81 0.77 -14.37
C ILE A 609 -8.68 0.32 -15.55
N LEU A 610 -8.10 -0.11 -16.68
CA LEU A 610 -8.87 -0.57 -17.84
C LEU A 610 -9.79 -1.76 -17.53
N GLU A 611 -9.40 -2.62 -16.57
CA GLU A 611 -10.22 -3.76 -16.14
C GLU A 611 -11.33 -3.40 -15.15
N ARG A 612 -11.16 -2.33 -14.36
CA ARG A 612 -12.01 -2.05 -13.19
C ARG A 612 -12.76 -0.72 -13.23
N ALA A 613 -12.44 0.14 -14.20
CA ALA A 613 -13.03 1.47 -14.29
C ALA A 613 -14.57 1.43 -14.40
N PRO A 614 -15.28 2.31 -13.68
CA PRO A 614 -16.74 2.39 -13.71
C PRO A 614 -17.30 3.15 -14.92
N CYS A 615 -16.44 3.63 -15.82
CA CYS A 615 -16.78 4.43 -17.00
C CYS A 615 -15.79 4.16 -18.13
N SER A 616 -15.97 4.83 -19.28
CA SER A 616 -15.08 4.72 -20.44
C SER A 616 -13.69 5.28 -20.12
N VAL A 617 -12.65 4.67 -20.67
CA VAL A 617 -11.24 5.02 -20.38
C VAL A 617 -10.52 5.34 -21.69
N GLY A 618 -9.72 6.41 -21.68
CA GLY A 618 -8.85 6.81 -22.78
C GLY A 618 -7.39 6.75 -22.37
N ILE A 619 -6.53 6.08 -23.14
CA ILE A 619 -5.07 6.20 -23.00
C ILE A 619 -4.56 7.21 -24.02
N LEU A 620 -3.90 8.26 -23.53
CA LEU A 620 -3.29 9.30 -24.34
C LEU A 620 -1.81 8.99 -24.55
N VAL A 621 -1.46 8.74 -25.81
CA VAL A 621 -0.08 8.60 -26.30
C VAL A 621 0.30 9.92 -26.96
N GLU A 622 1.31 10.60 -26.41
CA GLU A 622 1.79 11.86 -26.98
C GLU A 622 2.67 11.59 -28.22
N GLY A 623 2.43 12.38 -29.27
CA GLY A 623 3.21 12.34 -30.50
C GLY A 623 4.64 12.83 -30.33
N ARG A 624 5.56 12.34 -31.16
CA ARG A 624 6.95 12.80 -31.20
C ARG A 624 7.00 14.25 -31.67
N ARG A 625 7.22 15.20 -30.77
CA ARG A 625 7.34 16.63 -31.10
C ARG A 625 8.68 16.90 -31.77
N ASN A 626 8.65 17.20 -33.07
CA ASN A 626 9.83 17.62 -33.82
C ASN A 626 10.14 19.12 -33.55
N ILE A 627 11.14 19.42 -32.71
CA ILE A 627 11.54 20.80 -32.38
C ILE A 627 12.24 21.51 -33.55
N LYS A 628 12.68 20.78 -34.59
CA LYS A 628 13.43 21.32 -35.74
C LYS A 628 12.68 22.34 -36.63
N GLY A 629 11.41 22.66 -36.35
CA GLY A 629 10.67 23.75 -37.00
C GLY A 629 10.55 25.05 -36.18
N SER A 630 10.92 25.05 -34.89
CA SER A 630 10.65 26.18 -33.97
C SER A 630 11.75 27.26 -33.97
N ASN A 631 12.28 27.61 -35.14
CA ASN A 631 13.13 28.80 -35.33
C ASN A 631 12.44 29.90 -36.16
N SER A 632 11.15 29.78 -36.45
CA SER A 632 10.33 30.96 -36.76
C SER A 632 9.82 31.56 -35.46
N LYS A 633 10.04 32.86 -35.30
CA LYS A 633 9.47 33.67 -34.23
C LYS A 633 7.93 33.66 -34.33
N ASP A 634 7.28 32.65 -33.77
CA ASP A 634 5.85 32.72 -33.44
C ASP A 634 5.70 33.30 -32.03
N THR A 635 6.14 34.56 -31.92
CA THR A 635 5.54 35.51 -30.99
C THR A 635 4.04 35.55 -31.22
N LEU A 636 3.27 35.51 -30.13
CA LEU A 636 1.83 35.78 -30.05
C LEU A 636 1.31 36.63 -31.23
N SER A 637 0.72 35.97 -32.23
CA SER A 637 -0.15 36.59 -33.21
C SER A 637 -1.42 35.73 -33.34
N PRO A 638 -2.60 36.25 -32.97
CA PRO A 638 -3.87 35.54 -33.09
C PRO A 638 -4.40 35.70 -34.51
N SER A 639 -3.73 35.11 -35.48
CA SER A 639 -4.20 35.13 -36.88
C SER A 639 -3.42 34.11 -37.73
N ASN A 640 -3.86 32.86 -37.65
CA ASN A 640 -3.96 31.92 -38.78
C ASN A 640 -4.70 30.69 -38.24
N SER A 641 -5.99 30.59 -38.58
CA SER A 641 -6.86 29.47 -38.28
C SER A 641 -6.38 28.22 -39.01
N SER A 642 -5.35 27.55 -38.49
CA SER A 642 -5.05 26.18 -38.92
C SER A 642 -6.16 25.31 -38.35
N SER A 643 -7.04 24.79 -39.20
CA SER A 643 -8.06 23.83 -38.79
C SER A 643 -7.40 22.68 -38.02
N TYR A 644 -7.98 22.30 -36.88
CA TYR A 644 -7.49 21.18 -36.10
C TYR A 644 -8.04 19.89 -36.70
N ALA A 645 -7.24 19.17 -37.46
CA ALA A 645 -7.67 17.94 -38.14
C ALA A 645 -7.64 16.73 -37.19
N ILE A 646 -8.81 16.11 -37.00
CA ILE A 646 -9.02 14.92 -36.17
C ILE A 646 -9.42 13.76 -37.07
N ALA A 647 -8.76 12.61 -36.92
CA ALA A 647 -9.15 11.36 -37.57
C ALA A 647 -9.67 10.34 -36.55
N VAL A 648 -10.74 9.63 -36.91
CA VAL A 648 -11.22 8.44 -36.20
C VAL A 648 -11.03 7.23 -37.09
N ILE A 649 -10.31 6.23 -36.60
CA ILE A 649 -10.18 4.93 -37.29
C ILE A 649 -11.28 4.02 -36.77
N PHE A 650 -12.16 3.56 -37.66
CA PHE A 650 -13.34 2.78 -37.34
C PHE A 650 -13.27 1.42 -38.04
N LEU A 651 -13.18 0.34 -37.26
CA LEU A 651 -13.23 -1.06 -37.72
C LEU A 651 -14.57 -1.72 -37.32
N GLY A 652 -15.21 -1.21 -36.27
CA GLY A 652 -16.49 -1.68 -35.73
C GLY A 652 -16.36 -2.25 -34.32
N GLY A 653 -17.46 -2.22 -33.56
CA GLY A 653 -17.51 -2.71 -32.18
C GLY A 653 -17.76 -1.65 -31.11
N GLU A 654 -17.84 -2.07 -29.85
CA GLU A 654 -18.18 -1.21 -28.69
C GLU A 654 -17.18 -0.05 -28.49
N ASP A 655 -15.88 -0.33 -28.54
CA ASP A 655 -14.83 0.67 -28.30
C ASP A 655 -14.76 1.75 -29.41
N ASP A 656 -14.92 1.35 -30.67
CA ASP A 656 -14.88 2.27 -31.82
C ASP A 656 -16.11 3.20 -31.85
N ARG A 657 -17.29 2.69 -31.45
CA ARG A 657 -18.50 3.51 -31.31
C ARG A 657 -18.33 4.57 -30.22
N GLU A 658 -17.70 4.21 -29.11
CA GLU A 658 -17.38 5.15 -28.03
C GLU A 658 -16.37 6.22 -28.48
N ALA A 659 -15.31 5.81 -29.20
CA ALA A 659 -14.33 6.71 -29.81
C ALA A 659 -14.99 7.72 -30.77
N LEU A 660 -15.90 7.22 -31.59
CA LEU A 660 -16.63 8.01 -32.57
C LEU A 660 -17.60 9.01 -31.89
N ALA A 661 -18.24 8.61 -30.78
CA ALA A 661 -19.07 9.51 -29.97
C ALA A 661 -18.26 10.64 -29.32
N LEU A 662 -17.04 10.35 -28.87
CA LEU A 662 -16.13 11.37 -28.36
C LEU A 662 -15.73 12.35 -29.47
N ALA A 663 -15.39 11.85 -30.65
CA ALA A 663 -15.01 12.69 -31.78
C ALA A 663 -16.16 13.60 -32.26
N LYS A 664 -17.41 13.10 -32.26
CA LYS A 664 -18.62 13.90 -32.55
C LYS A 664 -18.76 15.10 -31.62
N ARG A 665 -18.32 14.98 -30.36
CA ARG A 665 -18.30 16.10 -29.41
C ARG A 665 -17.19 17.10 -29.69
N PHE A 666 -16.03 16.66 -30.17
CA PHE A 666 -14.90 17.55 -30.47
C PHE A 666 -15.13 18.37 -31.75
N SER A 667 -15.89 17.81 -32.71
CA SER A 667 -16.14 18.41 -34.02
C SER A 667 -17.34 19.37 -34.06
N GLN A 668 -17.74 19.94 -32.92
CA GLN A 668 -18.86 20.90 -32.85
C GLN A 668 -18.41 22.32 -33.20
N ASP A 669 -17.13 22.63 -33.02
CA ASP A 669 -16.55 23.91 -33.40
C ASP A 669 -16.16 23.88 -34.89
N GLU A 670 -16.44 24.96 -35.62
CA GLU A 670 -16.13 25.08 -37.05
C GLU A 670 -14.61 25.04 -37.33
N SER A 671 -13.79 25.28 -36.29
CA SER A 671 -12.34 25.20 -36.37
C SER A 671 -11.78 23.76 -36.44
N VAL A 672 -12.61 22.74 -36.18
CA VAL A 672 -12.20 21.33 -36.11
C VAL A 672 -12.73 20.55 -37.31
N SER A 673 -11.84 19.97 -38.11
CA SER A 673 -12.22 19.12 -39.25
C SER A 673 -12.15 17.64 -38.86
N LEU A 674 -13.30 16.96 -38.85
CA LEU A 674 -13.41 15.53 -38.52
C LEU A 674 -13.32 14.65 -39.78
N THR A 675 -12.46 13.64 -39.74
CA THR A 675 -12.38 12.58 -40.76
C THR A 675 -12.63 11.23 -40.13
N VAL A 676 -13.54 10.44 -40.71
CA VAL A 676 -13.83 9.07 -40.28
C VAL A 676 -13.27 8.11 -41.33
N ILE A 677 -12.30 7.30 -40.92
CA ILE A 677 -11.63 6.29 -41.74
C ILE A 677 -12.24 4.93 -41.40
N HIS A 678 -13.11 4.42 -42.26
CA HIS A 678 -13.76 3.13 -42.09
C HIS A 678 -13.01 2.05 -42.86
N LEU A 679 -12.35 1.15 -42.13
CA LEU A 679 -11.66 -0.01 -42.70
C LEU A 679 -12.60 -1.22 -42.71
N LYS A 680 -12.76 -1.88 -43.86
CA LYS A 680 -13.56 -3.11 -43.99
C LYS A 680 -12.74 -4.25 -44.57
N ALA A 681 -12.90 -5.44 -44.00
CA ALA A 681 -12.36 -6.67 -44.58
C ALA A 681 -12.96 -6.94 -45.97
N VAL A 682 -12.13 -7.44 -46.90
CA VAL A 682 -12.56 -7.81 -48.26
C VAL A 682 -13.39 -9.12 -48.26
N ASP A 683 -13.02 -10.07 -47.40
CA ASP A 683 -13.72 -11.36 -47.26
C ASP A 683 -14.17 -11.57 -45.80
N SER A 684 -15.39 -11.16 -45.46
CA SER A 684 -16.00 -11.59 -44.19
C SER A 684 -16.93 -12.78 -44.46
N LEU A 685 -16.40 -14.00 -44.36
CA LEU A 685 -17.24 -15.20 -44.28
C LEU A 685 -18.05 -15.10 -42.98
N GLU A 686 -19.37 -14.99 -43.12
CA GLU A 686 -20.30 -14.57 -42.08
C GLU A 686 -20.40 -15.59 -40.93
N PHE A 687 -20.16 -15.14 -39.69
CA PHE A 687 -20.55 -15.85 -38.48
C PHE A 687 -21.80 -15.18 -37.87
N PHE A 688 -22.84 -15.98 -37.64
CA PHE A 688 -24.22 -15.60 -37.27
C PHE A 688 -24.42 -14.90 -35.91
N LEU A 689 -23.37 -14.43 -35.22
CA LEU A 689 -23.46 -13.85 -33.87
C LEU A 689 -23.30 -12.31 -33.80
N ALA A 690 -23.08 -11.63 -34.93
CA ALA A 690 -22.68 -10.20 -34.97
C ALA A 690 -23.66 -9.25 -35.69
N GLU A 691 -24.89 -9.66 -36.00
CA GLU A 691 -25.84 -8.80 -36.73
C GLU A 691 -26.29 -7.57 -35.93
N ASP A 692 -26.56 -7.72 -34.62
CA ASP A 692 -27.01 -6.62 -33.76
C ASP A 692 -25.93 -5.54 -33.60
N GLU A 693 -24.66 -5.94 -33.40
CA GLU A 693 -23.55 -4.99 -33.30
C GLU A 693 -23.31 -4.24 -34.61
N ARG A 694 -23.40 -4.95 -35.75
CA ARG A 694 -23.28 -4.33 -37.07
C ARG A 694 -24.44 -3.38 -37.38
N MET A 695 -25.64 -3.64 -36.89
CA MET A 695 -26.78 -2.74 -37.02
C MET A 695 -26.52 -1.45 -36.24
N LEU A 696 -26.06 -1.56 -34.99
CA LEU A 696 -25.69 -0.42 -34.15
C LEU A 696 -24.54 0.41 -34.75
N ASP A 697 -23.52 -0.25 -35.32
CA ASP A 697 -22.42 0.43 -36.01
C ASP A 697 -22.91 1.25 -37.22
N LYS A 698 -23.83 0.68 -38.02
CA LYS A 698 -24.42 1.38 -39.18
C LYS A 698 -25.28 2.56 -38.74
N GLU A 699 -26.07 2.40 -37.67
CA GLU A 699 -26.91 3.47 -37.12
C GLU A 699 -26.07 4.64 -36.62
N MET A 700 -25.01 4.36 -35.87
CA MET A 700 -24.08 5.39 -35.35
C MET A 700 -23.37 6.15 -36.48
N LEU A 701 -22.90 5.44 -37.51
CA LEU A 701 -22.26 6.05 -38.67
C LEU A 701 -23.24 6.91 -39.49
N LYS A 702 -24.53 6.55 -39.52
CA LYS A 702 -25.56 7.35 -40.19
C LYS A 702 -25.85 8.62 -39.40
N ASP A 703 -26.07 8.52 -38.09
CA ASP A 703 -26.31 9.65 -37.19
C ASP A 703 -25.20 10.71 -37.29
N ILE A 704 -23.93 10.28 -37.34
CA ILE A 704 -22.80 11.21 -37.42
C ILE A 704 -22.69 11.92 -38.77
N LYS A 705 -22.99 11.23 -39.87
CA LYS A 705 -23.05 11.85 -41.20
C LYS A 705 -24.13 12.91 -41.32
N GLU A 706 -25.23 12.75 -40.57
CA GLU A 706 -26.33 13.71 -40.53
C GLU A 706 -26.05 14.88 -39.58
N SER A 707 -25.27 14.65 -38.52
CA SER A 707 -25.07 15.62 -37.44
C SER A 707 -23.91 16.61 -37.67
N VAL A 708 -22.82 16.20 -38.32
CA VAL A 708 -21.56 16.96 -38.37
C VAL A 708 -20.97 16.97 -39.79
N PRO A 709 -20.45 18.11 -40.28
CA PRO A 709 -19.67 18.13 -41.51
C PRO A 709 -18.38 17.32 -41.34
N LEU A 710 -18.28 16.18 -42.03
CA LEU A 710 -17.14 15.27 -41.91
C LEU A 710 -16.65 14.77 -43.27
N THR A 711 -15.38 14.41 -43.32
CA THR A 711 -14.80 13.68 -44.46
C THR A 711 -14.89 12.18 -44.17
N TYR A 712 -15.52 11.43 -45.06
CA TYR A 712 -15.72 9.98 -44.89
C TYR A 712 -14.85 9.20 -45.87
N ILE A 713 -13.86 8.47 -45.35
CA ILE A 713 -12.96 7.63 -46.15
C ILE A 713 -13.32 6.17 -45.86
N LYS A 714 -13.69 5.42 -46.90
CA LYS A 714 -14.01 4.00 -46.78
C LYS A 714 -13.00 3.19 -47.57
N GLU A 715 -12.19 2.40 -46.88
CA GLU A 715 -11.13 1.59 -47.48
C GLU A 715 -11.39 0.10 -47.25
N HIS A 716 -11.13 -0.71 -48.26
CA HIS A 716 -11.25 -2.16 -48.21
C HIS A 716 -9.86 -2.78 -48.10
N VAL A 717 -9.61 -3.52 -47.02
CA VAL A 717 -8.29 -4.07 -46.69
C VAL A 717 -8.38 -5.58 -46.50
N LYS A 718 -7.39 -6.31 -47.03
CA LYS A 718 -7.35 -7.78 -46.95
C LYS A 718 -6.76 -8.26 -45.62
N ASP A 719 -5.57 -7.77 -45.29
CA ASP A 719 -4.76 -8.25 -44.16
C ASP A 719 -4.07 -7.10 -43.40
N GLY A 720 -3.51 -7.40 -42.22
CA GLY A 720 -2.77 -6.45 -41.37
C GLY A 720 -1.66 -5.63 -42.06
N PRO A 721 -0.83 -6.20 -42.96
CA PRO A 721 0.22 -5.44 -43.66
C PRO A 721 -0.32 -4.33 -44.58
N GLU A 722 -1.44 -4.61 -45.26
CA GLU A 722 -2.10 -3.61 -46.13
C GLU A 722 -2.70 -2.50 -45.26
N THR A 723 -3.27 -2.84 -44.09
CA THR A 723 -3.72 -1.87 -43.07
C THR A 723 -2.57 -0.95 -42.63
N SER A 724 -1.40 -1.52 -42.32
CA SER A 724 -0.21 -0.76 -41.90
C SER A 724 0.27 0.21 -42.98
N THR A 725 0.30 -0.24 -44.24
CA THR A 725 0.76 0.57 -45.37
C THR A 725 -0.20 1.75 -45.63
N PHE A 726 -1.50 1.50 -45.59
CA PHE A 726 -2.53 2.52 -45.74
C PHE A 726 -2.45 3.56 -44.62
N LEU A 727 -2.45 3.14 -43.35
CA LEU A 727 -2.36 4.06 -42.22
C LEU A 727 -1.09 4.91 -42.28
N ARG A 728 0.05 4.32 -42.68
CA ARG A 728 1.32 5.06 -42.81
C ARG A 728 1.24 6.21 -43.81
N SER A 729 0.42 6.09 -44.85
CA SER A 729 0.25 7.14 -45.86
C SER A 729 -0.58 8.33 -45.37
N ILE A 730 -1.54 8.10 -44.46
CA ILE A 730 -2.58 9.07 -44.08
C ILE A 730 -2.30 9.75 -42.72
N VAL A 731 -1.59 9.08 -41.82
CA VAL A 731 -1.39 9.52 -40.44
C VAL A 731 -0.69 10.89 -40.32
N LYS A 732 0.04 11.35 -41.34
CA LYS A 732 0.77 12.64 -41.32
C LYS A 732 -0.12 13.87 -41.44
N ASP A 733 -1.37 13.71 -41.88
CA ASP A 733 -2.26 14.83 -42.18
C ASP A 733 -3.08 15.29 -40.96
N TYR A 734 -3.04 14.52 -39.87
CA TYR A 734 -3.90 14.74 -38.69
C TYR A 734 -3.08 15.12 -37.46
N LYS A 735 -3.66 15.96 -36.59
CA LYS A 735 -3.06 16.35 -35.31
C LYS A 735 -3.47 15.43 -34.16
N LEU A 736 -4.66 14.85 -34.22
CA LEU A 736 -5.18 13.88 -33.26
C LEU A 736 -5.81 12.70 -33.99
N ILE A 737 -5.44 11.48 -33.59
CA ILE A 737 -6.04 10.24 -34.07
C ILE A 737 -6.72 9.56 -32.89
N ILE A 738 -7.99 9.20 -33.04
CA ILE A 738 -8.77 8.49 -32.03
C ILE A 738 -9.07 7.08 -32.55
N VAL A 739 -8.79 6.07 -31.73
CA VAL A 739 -8.95 4.66 -32.08
C VAL A 739 -9.59 3.90 -30.92
N GLY A 740 -10.48 2.96 -31.18
CA GLY A 740 -10.94 2.04 -30.14
C GLY A 740 -9.87 1.00 -29.79
N ARG A 741 -9.80 0.60 -28.52
CA ARG A 741 -8.83 -0.40 -28.04
C ARG A 741 -9.03 -1.78 -28.67
N ARG A 742 -10.29 -2.22 -28.84
CA ARG A 742 -10.70 -3.49 -29.48
C ARG A 742 -9.99 -4.71 -28.88
N TYR A 743 -10.03 -4.81 -27.55
CA TYR A 743 -9.31 -5.87 -26.81
C TYR A 743 -9.94 -7.25 -27.00
N ARG A 744 -9.15 -8.22 -27.51
CA ARG A 744 -9.56 -9.61 -27.84
C ARG A 744 -10.61 -9.72 -28.95
N SER A 745 -10.66 -8.75 -29.85
CA SER A 745 -11.43 -8.84 -31.09
C SER A 745 -10.51 -9.36 -32.20
N GLU A 746 -10.68 -10.60 -32.59
CA GLU A 746 -9.98 -11.18 -33.74
C GLU A 746 -10.72 -10.76 -35.02
N ASP A 747 -10.11 -9.89 -35.81
CA ASP A 747 -10.60 -9.51 -37.14
C ASP A 747 -9.56 -9.83 -38.21
N ALA A 748 -10.05 -10.21 -39.39
CA ALA A 748 -9.21 -10.42 -40.58
C ALA A 748 -8.33 -9.19 -40.89
N ILE A 749 -8.81 -7.98 -40.58
CA ILE A 749 -8.13 -6.70 -40.83
C ILE A 749 -6.85 -6.55 -39.98
N THR A 750 -6.80 -7.19 -38.82
CA THR A 750 -5.68 -7.14 -37.87
C THR A 750 -4.87 -8.43 -37.83
N LEU A 751 -5.21 -9.40 -38.69
CA LEU A 751 -4.57 -10.70 -38.73
C LEU A 751 -3.07 -10.54 -39.07
N GLY A 752 -2.21 -11.21 -38.30
CA GLY A 752 -0.75 -11.09 -38.39
C GLY A 752 -0.14 -9.90 -37.65
N LEU A 753 -0.90 -8.85 -37.32
CA LEU A 753 -0.39 -7.75 -36.48
C LEU A 753 -0.42 -8.08 -34.98
N GLU A 754 -1.23 -9.05 -34.57
CA GLU A 754 -1.36 -9.45 -33.16
C GLU A 754 -0.07 -10.10 -32.61
N GLU A 755 0.64 -10.89 -33.42
CA GLU A 755 1.91 -11.52 -33.04
C GLU A 755 3.02 -10.49 -32.76
N TRP A 756 2.91 -9.30 -33.36
CA TRP A 756 3.88 -8.22 -33.26
C TRP A 756 3.48 -7.16 -32.22
N CYS A 757 2.35 -7.36 -31.54
CA CYS A 757 1.82 -6.39 -30.57
C CYS A 757 2.58 -6.45 -29.24
N GLU A 758 3.36 -5.40 -28.95
CA GLU A 758 4.14 -5.29 -27.69
C GLU A 758 3.25 -4.83 -26.53
N PHE A 759 2.34 -3.88 -26.78
CA PHE A 759 1.53 -3.22 -25.76
C PHE A 759 0.03 -3.50 -25.90
N ARG A 760 -0.42 -4.58 -25.26
CA ARG A 760 -1.85 -4.98 -25.21
C ARG A 760 -2.80 -3.96 -24.55
N GLU A 761 -2.28 -3.00 -23.79
CA GLU A 761 -3.08 -1.93 -23.18
C GLU A 761 -3.68 -0.95 -24.21
N ILE A 762 -3.00 -0.72 -25.34
CA ILE A 762 -3.40 0.25 -26.38
C ILE A 762 -4.02 -0.41 -27.61
N GLY A 763 -4.14 -1.74 -27.62
CA GLY A 763 -4.72 -2.49 -28.73
C GLY A 763 -3.80 -2.58 -29.95
N ILE A 764 -4.16 -3.42 -30.93
CA ILE A 764 -3.30 -3.74 -32.08
C ILE A 764 -3.01 -2.50 -32.94
N ILE A 765 -4.04 -1.73 -33.28
CA ILE A 765 -3.89 -0.51 -34.09
C ILE A 765 -3.19 0.60 -33.30
N GLY A 766 -3.48 0.72 -31.99
CA GLY A 766 -2.81 1.70 -31.15
C GLY A 766 -1.31 1.41 -31.01
N ASP A 767 -0.96 0.14 -30.83
CA ASP A 767 0.44 -0.34 -30.78
C ASP A 767 1.18 -0.02 -32.08
N LEU A 768 0.57 -0.38 -33.21
CA LEU A 768 1.08 -0.09 -34.56
C LEU A 768 1.37 1.40 -34.75
N LEU A 769 0.42 2.28 -34.42
CA LEU A 769 0.56 3.72 -34.57
C LEU A 769 1.57 4.33 -33.57
N SER A 770 1.79 3.67 -32.43
CA SER A 770 2.78 4.09 -31.43
C SER A 770 4.20 3.58 -31.72
N SER A 771 4.34 2.64 -32.66
CA SER A 771 5.62 2.02 -33.01
C SER A 771 6.61 3.02 -33.62
N SER A 772 7.89 2.62 -33.63
CA SER A 772 8.96 3.45 -34.19
C SER A 772 8.77 3.82 -35.65
N ASP A 773 8.00 3.03 -36.37
CA ASP A 773 7.87 3.08 -37.82
C ASP A 773 6.94 4.21 -38.29
N PHE A 774 6.09 4.71 -37.39
CA PHE A 774 5.14 5.78 -37.66
C PHE A 774 5.72 7.11 -37.17
N PHE A 775 6.37 7.85 -38.08
CA PHE A 775 6.90 9.18 -37.82
C PHE A 775 5.86 10.26 -38.17
N GLY A 776 5.31 10.94 -37.16
CA GLY A 776 4.41 12.08 -37.34
C GLY A 776 4.20 12.91 -36.06
N ASN A 777 3.81 14.19 -36.24
CA ASN A 777 3.47 15.12 -35.16
C ASN A 777 1.98 14.98 -34.77
N PHE A 778 1.51 13.76 -34.50
CA PHE A 778 0.11 13.51 -34.11
C PHE A 778 0.04 12.91 -32.70
N SER A 779 -0.97 13.30 -31.93
CA SER A 779 -1.30 12.62 -30.67
C SER A 779 -2.28 11.48 -30.94
N LEU A 780 -2.19 10.40 -30.18
CA LEU A 780 -3.05 9.23 -30.32
C LEU A 780 -3.85 9.03 -29.04
N LEU A 781 -5.18 8.93 -29.17
CA LEU A 781 -6.09 8.64 -28.07
C LEU A 781 -6.75 7.28 -28.30
N ILE A 782 -6.42 6.32 -27.44
CA ILE A 782 -7.02 4.99 -27.48
C ILE A 782 -8.19 4.95 -26.51
N VAL A 783 -9.40 4.70 -27.00
CA VAL A 783 -10.63 4.70 -26.20
C VAL A 783 -11.11 3.26 -25.96
N GLN A 784 -11.49 2.98 -24.72
CA GLN A 784 -12.17 1.76 -24.32
C GLN A 784 -13.51 2.12 -23.71
N GLN A 785 -14.58 1.48 -24.18
CA GLN A 785 -15.90 1.61 -23.57
C GLN A 785 -15.93 0.93 -22.19
N GLN A 786 -16.80 1.43 -21.30
CA GLN A 786 -17.07 0.77 -20.02
C GLN A 786 -17.44 -0.70 -20.21
N ARG A 787 -16.68 -1.61 -19.60
CA ARG A 787 -16.97 -3.05 -19.62
C ARG A 787 -18.14 -3.40 -18.70
N LYS A 788 -19.08 -4.20 -19.19
CA LYS A 788 -20.10 -4.83 -18.35
C LYS A 788 -19.47 -5.99 -17.56
N ARG A 789 -19.59 -5.94 -16.24
CA ARG A 789 -19.38 -7.11 -15.38
C ARG A 789 -20.71 -7.82 -15.23
N ASN A 790 -20.85 -8.99 -15.83
CA ASN A 790 -21.91 -9.91 -15.43
C ASN A 790 -21.53 -10.40 -14.02
N GLY A 791 -22.35 -10.04 -13.03
CA GLY A 791 -22.12 -10.31 -11.62
C GLY A 791 -22.28 -11.77 -11.25
#